data_AF-A0A3C0ZS53-F1
#
_entry.id   AF-A0A3C0ZS53-F1
#
_cell.length_a   1.000
_cell.length_b   1.000
_cell.length_c   1.000
_cell.angle_alpha   90.00
_cell.angle_beta   90.00
_cell.angle_gamma   90.00
#
_symmetry.space_group_name_H-M   'P 1'
#
loop_
_entity.id
_entity.type
_entity.pdbx_description
1 polymer ?
#
loop_
_entity_poly.entity_id
_entity_poly.type
_entity_poly.pdbx_seq_one_letter_code
_entity_poly.pdbx_strand_id
1 'polypeptide(L)'
;DQPYFALFGVLERTAVVKNVNLTEVFVNASWPASSYVAGIAGYMASVQDDSRAGAWIDNCHVSGQITTVQDNGNLFIGGIAAYQYKGAITNCSTDMDLSGTVLGEALAEVGGIAALVNRGLVANSYALCNVYGSGNRENDLEGMAVVSSLVAVDAGDVVGCYGSGDNTTKEFSNYAGMVSGWVTGIGKAYSCWYNSESVMTVNGSNINPPETIGTKVPAGVSEDEMVYSGGVVDDLKGYTAQTYASVADALNNKFTAYPIEITQYGIPADALSKWVYTDQTVTFSGEKQAVTYVQPAAEQYVKPEAALRDGVWYGRDQDKTTVVRITVAEGAVTETEVLSGAGSGEAYEAALETAKTKGTYGDFSHYEAADPSRFGGGKGTQGSPYLIKNAEQLQYLAWSINEDTDWEGVWFRQTADISLEGIDWIPIGWALEAEINNQEETVCAYPFCGCFDGGGYTISGLTVGSAEAPSGLMTAALFGLTSGEYTTNEAPTDDVRRVVLKDIHLRDAAVYADVRYQLYAGTLAGTCQYGVEIDNCDATGIVQGVTADSHCRAGGLIASGLRGRITNSWTDVTVNAYTDTGRAYGAGIVAASNRLTIVNVYSLGDVYGGSSSSNMTFLGGIDGMEGGVHLNCYSSGNITSSKATSGIGAINGLVGGISLNKACYYNSDSTLTAAGSPAEMKASGANYSNVTDEAFPKTYAEITGEEFAQLLNTNAAGISQLLDEVRQGLDLERHALYYTGDGSDLARWAVIDGAVRFTPGTQEITVSSPVFDVTYGDKPFNIGAKAKTALTYVSDNASVAAVNANGKVTVGNAGTAKITISAAANTQYSAAENVTVTVNVAKAASSVTLKAKTVTYNGKAAAIGKASVKGSTGKITYKYYSDSKCAAQVKSAVNAGTYYAKAFVAADKNYKSASSKAVKLTISKAATKATLKNKTVTYNGKTIDPARPTVTGSKGKITYRFYSDSKCKKAVKGHSKAGTYYVKADVKADKNYKAATSNAAKLVIKKAAQKVKTITANATVSASKLKKAAQTVKIKTTIVGKGKVTYAKSSGTKSIKVSKAGTITVAKGLKKGTYTIKVKVAIAGTENFSSASAVKAIKITVK
;
A
#
# COMPACT_ATOMS: atom_id res chain seq x y z
N ASP A 1 -21.54 -71.81 -13.16
CA ASP A 1 -22.99 -71.87 -13.41
C ASP A 1 -23.71 -70.91 -12.48
N GLN A 2 -24.55 -70.04 -13.04
CA GLN A 2 -25.36 -69.08 -12.28
C GLN A 2 -26.65 -69.78 -11.81
N PRO A 3 -26.97 -69.80 -10.51
CA PRO A 3 -28.16 -70.45 -9.99
C PRO A 3 -29.38 -69.52 -10.09
N TYR A 4 -30.50 -70.09 -10.53
CA TYR A 4 -31.79 -69.42 -10.59
C TYR A 4 -32.78 -70.10 -9.63
N PHE A 5 -33.01 -69.47 -8.49
CA PHE A 5 -33.88 -69.96 -7.41
C PHE A 5 -35.26 -69.30 -7.51
N ALA A 6 -36.17 -69.87 -8.30
CA ALA A 6 -37.55 -69.42 -8.44
C ALA A 6 -38.46 -70.55 -8.94
N LEU A 7 -39.78 -70.35 -8.95
CA LEU A 7 -40.72 -71.31 -9.55
C LEU A 7 -40.33 -71.64 -11.00
N PHE A 8 -39.98 -70.62 -11.76
CA PHE A 8 -39.36 -70.73 -13.08
C PHE A 8 -37.94 -70.19 -13.00
N GLY A 9 -36.92 -71.06 -13.11
CA GLY A 9 -35.53 -70.59 -13.12
C GLY A 9 -35.29 -69.55 -14.22
N VAL A 10 -35.70 -69.85 -15.45
CA VAL A 10 -35.59 -68.94 -16.61
C VAL A 10 -36.91 -68.92 -17.37
N LEU A 11 -37.42 -67.73 -17.67
CA LEU A 11 -38.49 -67.50 -18.63
C LEU A 11 -37.88 -67.05 -19.96
N GLU A 12 -38.02 -67.90 -20.97
CA GLU A 12 -37.51 -67.65 -22.32
C GLU A 12 -38.36 -66.62 -23.10
N ARG A 13 -37.78 -66.13 -24.20
CA ARG A 13 -38.11 -64.90 -24.94
C ARG A 13 -39.57 -64.47 -25.10
N THR A 14 -40.50 -65.40 -25.33
CA THR A 14 -41.93 -65.10 -25.55
C THR A 14 -42.83 -65.78 -24.51
N ALA A 15 -42.23 -66.27 -23.42
CA ALA A 15 -42.96 -66.89 -22.33
C ALA A 15 -43.91 -65.88 -21.69
N VAL A 16 -45.11 -66.35 -21.39
CA VAL A 16 -46.13 -65.54 -20.72
C VAL A 16 -46.63 -66.30 -19.50
N VAL A 17 -46.51 -65.68 -18.33
CA VAL A 17 -47.02 -66.21 -17.06
C VAL A 17 -48.14 -65.28 -16.60
N LYS A 18 -49.36 -65.81 -16.46
CA LYS A 18 -50.51 -65.00 -16.01
C LYS A 18 -51.31 -65.65 -14.92
N ASN A 19 -51.87 -64.83 -14.02
CA ASN A 19 -52.84 -65.27 -13.01
C ASN A 19 -52.27 -66.34 -12.07
N VAL A 20 -50.97 -66.26 -11.77
CA VAL A 20 -50.30 -67.17 -10.82
C VAL A 20 -50.20 -66.46 -9.48
N ASN A 21 -50.80 -67.07 -8.46
CA ASN A 21 -50.72 -66.59 -7.08
C ASN A 21 -49.93 -67.60 -6.26
N LEU A 22 -48.74 -67.21 -5.81
CA LEU A 22 -47.93 -67.96 -4.87
C LEU A 22 -48.12 -67.36 -3.47
N THR A 23 -48.52 -68.18 -2.52
CA THR A 23 -48.64 -67.80 -1.11
C THR A 23 -47.71 -68.68 -0.29
N GLU A 24 -47.24 -68.17 0.84
CA GLU A 24 -46.34 -68.90 1.74
C GLU A 24 -45.04 -69.34 1.03
N VAL A 25 -44.48 -68.48 0.18
CA VAL A 25 -43.17 -68.72 -0.44
C VAL A 25 -42.09 -68.59 0.62
N PHE A 26 -41.24 -69.61 0.78
CA PHE A 26 -40.09 -69.57 1.67
C PHE A 26 -38.84 -70.02 0.93
N VAL A 27 -37.93 -69.09 0.63
CA VAL A 27 -36.64 -69.41 0.01
C VAL A 27 -35.52 -69.01 0.95
N ASN A 28 -34.74 -69.99 1.38
CA ASN A 28 -33.50 -69.77 2.13
C ASN A 28 -32.34 -70.33 1.32
N ALA A 29 -31.52 -69.45 0.76
CA ALA A 29 -30.47 -69.82 -0.18
C ALA A 29 -29.09 -69.36 0.30
N SER A 30 -28.06 -70.15 -0.01
CA SER A 30 -26.68 -69.73 0.12
C SER A 30 -25.86 -70.21 -1.07
N TRP A 31 -25.01 -69.35 -1.60
CA TRP A 31 -24.24 -69.62 -2.82
C TRP A 31 -22.87 -68.92 -2.78
N PRO A 32 -21.80 -69.51 -3.36
CA PRO A 32 -20.47 -68.91 -3.32
C PRO A 32 -20.24 -67.79 -4.36
N ALA A 33 -21.21 -67.51 -5.24
CA ALA A 33 -21.10 -66.54 -6.33
C ALA A 33 -22.43 -65.79 -6.55
N SER A 34 -22.56 -65.04 -7.64
CA SER A 34 -23.83 -64.38 -7.99
C SER A 34 -25.01 -65.35 -8.00
N SER A 35 -26.14 -64.93 -7.44
CA SER A 35 -27.36 -65.72 -7.37
C SER A 35 -28.62 -64.90 -7.71
N TYR A 36 -29.60 -65.57 -8.30
CA TYR A 36 -30.83 -64.98 -8.81
C TYR A 36 -32.02 -65.62 -8.09
N VAL A 37 -32.66 -64.89 -7.19
CA VAL A 37 -33.67 -65.45 -6.27
C VAL A 37 -34.98 -64.69 -6.37
N ALA A 38 -36.09 -65.39 -6.64
CA ALA A 38 -37.40 -64.76 -6.72
C ALA A 38 -38.56 -65.74 -6.50
N GLY A 39 -39.78 -65.21 -6.37
CA GLY A 39 -40.99 -66.02 -6.32
C GLY A 39 -41.31 -66.68 -7.67
N ILE A 40 -41.46 -65.88 -8.74
CA ILE A 40 -41.90 -66.37 -10.05
C ILE A 40 -40.72 -66.71 -10.96
N ALA A 41 -39.80 -65.78 -11.20
CA ALA A 41 -38.75 -65.93 -12.22
C ALA A 41 -37.35 -65.57 -11.74
N GLY A 42 -36.38 -66.47 -11.89
CA GLY A 42 -34.97 -66.14 -11.64
C GLY A 42 -34.42 -65.19 -12.70
N TYR A 43 -34.71 -65.47 -13.98
CA TYR A 43 -34.31 -64.63 -15.10
C TYR A 43 -35.41 -64.54 -16.16
N MET A 44 -35.67 -63.34 -16.68
CA MET A 44 -36.55 -63.11 -17.83
C MET A 44 -35.71 -62.72 -19.05
N ALA A 45 -35.81 -63.50 -20.13
CA ALA A 45 -35.04 -63.31 -21.35
C ALA A 45 -35.77 -62.43 -22.38
N SER A 46 -34.99 -61.77 -23.24
CA SER A 46 -35.49 -60.94 -24.34
C SER A 46 -35.74 -61.74 -25.62
N VAL A 47 -36.51 -61.17 -26.55
CA VAL A 47 -36.41 -61.59 -27.96
C VAL A 47 -35.03 -61.22 -28.52
N GLN A 48 -34.51 -61.99 -29.48
CA GLN A 48 -33.19 -61.76 -30.10
C GLN A 48 -33.31 -60.78 -31.27
N ASP A 49 -33.86 -59.60 -31.00
CA ASP A 49 -33.88 -58.46 -31.92
C ASP A 49 -33.66 -57.14 -31.15
N ASP A 50 -33.71 -56.03 -31.88
CA ASP A 50 -33.47 -54.69 -31.34
C ASP A 50 -34.66 -54.13 -30.54
N SER A 51 -35.80 -54.83 -30.48
CA SER A 51 -36.97 -54.40 -29.69
C SER A 51 -36.76 -54.55 -28.18
N ARG A 52 -37.62 -53.93 -27.37
CA ARG A 52 -37.68 -54.15 -25.91
C ARG A 52 -38.60 -55.31 -25.52
N ALA A 53 -39.05 -56.12 -26.48
CA ALA A 53 -39.92 -57.26 -26.20
C ALA A 53 -39.16 -58.41 -25.51
N GLY A 54 -39.91 -59.23 -24.77
CA GLY A 54 -39.36 -60.33 -23.97
C GLY A 54 -40.46 -61.07 -23.23
N ALA A 55 -40.07 -61.89 -22.25
CA ALA A 55 -41.03 -62.59 -21.40
C ALA A 55 -41.99 -61.61 -20.69
N TRP A 56 -43.22 -62.05 -20.45
CA TRP A 56 -44.28 -61.24 -19.85
C TRP A 56 -44.90 -61.94 -18.64
N ILE A 57 -44.81 -61.32 -17.46
CA ILE A 57 -45.52 -61.73 -16.25
C ILE A 57 -46.67 -60.75 -16.03
N ASP A 58 -47.92 -61.25 -15.99
CA ASP A 58 -49.13 -60.41 -15.88
C ASP A 58 -50.07 -60.91 -14.78
N ASN A 59 -50.55 -60.02 -13.92
CA ASN A 59 -51.57 -60.36 -12.93
C ASN A 59 -51.16 -61.53 -12.00
N CYS A 60 -49.94 -61.48 -11.47
CA CYS A 60 -49.41 -62.47 -10.55
C CYS A 60 -49.24 -61.89 -9.14
N HIS A 61 -49.35 -62.74 -8.12
CA HIS A 61 -49.13 -62.38 -6.72
C HIS A 61 -48.10 -63.30 -6.06
N VAL A 62 -47.25 -62.76 -5.20
CA VAL A 62 -46.32 -63.54 -4.37
C VAL A 62 -46.34 -63.02 -2.93
N SER A 63 -46.56 -63.92 -1.96
CA SER A 63 -46.41 -63.62 -0.52
C SER A 63 -45.56 -64.63 0.23
N GLY A 64 -44.87 -64.19 1.28
CA GLY A 64 -43.93 -65.00 2.06
C GLY A 64 -42.59 -64.32 2.37
N GLN A 65 -41.50 -65.08 2.36
CA GLN A 65 -40.16 -64.64 2.77
C GLN A 65 -39.06 -65.20 1.86
N ILE A 66 -38.08 -64.36 1.53
CA ILE A 66 -36.83 -64.76 0.87
C ILE A 66 -35.65 -64.27 1.71
N THR A 67 -34.71 -65.16 2.02
CA THR A 67 -33.46 -64.82 2.69
C THR A 67 -32.29 -65.49 1.98
N THR A 68 -31.31 -64.70 1.56
CA THR A 68 -30.14 -65.22 0.84
C THR A 68 -28.85 -64.64 1.42
N VAL A 69 -27.86 -65.51 1.63
CA VAL A 69 -26.50 -65.13 2.02
C VAL A 69 -25.51 -65.70 1.00
N GLN A 70 -24.69 -64.86 0.38
CA GLN A 70 -23.68 -65.31 -0.58
C GLN A 70 -22.28 -64.79 -0.26
N ASP A 71 -21.27 -65.55 -0.70
CA ASP A 71 -19.87 -65.24 -0.39
C ASP A 71 -19.34 -64.09 -1.26
N ASN A 72 -19.68 -64.05 -2.56
CA ASN A 72 -19.16 -63.05 -3.51
C ASN A 72 -20.09 -62.89 -4.73
N GLY A 73 -19.83 -61.89 -5.58
CA GLY A 73 -20.64 -61.53 -6.76
C GLY A 73 -21.92 -60.77 -6.39
N ASN A 74 -22.67 -60.25 -7.38
CA ASN A 74 -23.93 -59.55 -7.11
C ASN A 74 -25.06 -60.51 -6.71
N LEU A 75 -25.87 -60.11 -5.74
CA LEU A 75 -27.05 -60.83 -5.29
C LEU A 75 -28.30 -60.14 -5.84
N PHE A 76 -29.16 -60.90 -6.53
CA PHE A 76 -30.42 -60.39 -7.06
C PHE A 76 -31.59 -61.06 -6.35
N ILE A 77 -32.35 -60.30 -5.55
CA ILE A 77 -33.59 -60.74 -4.90
C ILE A 77 -34.77 -59.89 -5.39
N GLY A 78 -35.76 -60.53 -5.98
CA GLY A 78 -37.01 -59.91 -6.39
C GLY A 78 -38.23 -60.67 -5.91
N GLY A 79 -39.29 -60.00 -5.46
CA GLY A 79 -40.52 -60.71 -5.10
C GLY A 79 -41.16 -61.45 -6.29
N ILE A 80 -41.22 -60.82 -7.47
CA ILE A 80 -41.69 -61.44 -8.71
C ILE A 80 -40.51 -62.03 -9.51
N ALA A 81 -39.52 -61.22 -9.85
CA ALA A 81 -38.40 -61.62 -10.71
C ALA A 81 -37.06 -61.11 -10.20
N ALA A 82 -36.01 -61.92 -10.22
CA ALA A 82 -34.70 -61.45 -9.76
C ALA A 82 -34.05 -60.53 -10.81
N TYR A 83 -33.96 -60.99 -12.06
CA TYR A 83 -33.40 -60.21 -13.16
C TYR A 83 -34.34 -60.22 -14.36
N GLN A 84 -34.75 -59.04 -14.80
CA GLN A 84 -35.52 -58.83 -16.02
C GLN A 84 -34.64 -58.22 -17.12
N TYR A 85 -34.40 -58.97 -18.20
CA TYR A 85 -33.77 -58.43 -19.41
C TYR A 85 -34.82 -58.26 -20.52
N LYS A 86 -35.27 -57.01 -20.72
CA LYS A 86 -36.41 -56.65 -21.60
C LYS A 86 -37.72 -57.36 -21.19
N GLY A 87 -38.79 -57.24 -21.98
CA GLY A 87 -40.11 -57.76 -21.63
C GLY A 87 -40.82 -56.95 -20.55
N ALA A 88 -41.84 -57.52 -19.90
CA ALA A 88 -42.71 -56.77 -18.98
C ALA A 88 -43.16 -57.56 -17.73
N ILE A 89 -43.29 -56.86 -16.62
CA ILE A 89 -44.01 -57.27 -15.40
C ILE A 89 -45.16 -56.27 -15.22
N THR A 90 -46.40 -56.73 -15.35
CA THR A 90 -47.59 -55.87 -15.27
C THR A 90 -48.64 -56.40 -14.31
N ASN A 91 -49.39 -55.51 -13.66
CA ASN A 91 -50.50 -55.89 -12.78
C ASN A 91 -50.08 -56.88 -11.68
N CYS A 92 -48.81 -56.85 -11.24
CA CYS A 92 -48.31 -57.80 -10.27
C CYS A 92 -48.34 -57.21 -8.86
N SER A 93 -48.39 -58.09 -7.87
CA SER A 93 -48.38 -57.68 -6.46
C SER A 93 -47.48 -58.55 -5.59
N THR A 94 -46.88 -57.97 -4.56
CA THR A 94 -46.10 -58.72 -3.57
C THR A 94 -46.41 -58.30 -2.14
N ASP A 95 -46.33 -59.26 -1.23
CA ASP A 95 -46.42 -59.08 0.22
C ASP A 95 -45.33 -59.95 0.89
N MET A 96 -44.10 -59.42 0.93
CA MET A 96 -42.90 -60.23 1.15
C MET A 96 -41.93 -59.60 2.15
N ASP A 97 -41.28 -60.44 2.98
CA ASP A 97 -40.06 -60.07 3.70
C ASP A 97 -38.83 -60.55 2.89
N LEU A 98 -38.03 -59.61 2.38
CA LEU A 98 -36.89 -59.90 1.51
C LEU A 98 -35.57 -59.48 2.18
N SER A 99 -34.63 -60.40 2.30
CA SER A 99 -33.34 -60.16 2.95
C SER A 99 -32.18 -60.71 2.14
N GLY A 100 -31.24 -59.84 1.76
CA GLY A 100 -30.02 -60.21 1.04
C GLY A 100 -28.76 -59.82 1.80
N THR A 101 -27.76 -60.72 1.84
CA THR A 101 -26.44 -60.43 2.41
C THR A 101 -25.34 -60.96 1.50
N VAL A 102 -24.38 -60.09 1.17
CA VAL A 102 -23.16 -60.44 0.44
C VAL A 102 -21.97 -60.24 1.39
N LEU A 103 -21.21 -61.31 1.63
CA LEU A 103 -20.06 -61.30 2.54
C LEU A 103 -18.80 -60.71 1.91
N GLY A 104 -18.69 -60.75 0.58
CA GLY A 104 -17.61 -60.15 -0.19
C GLY A 104 -17.97 -58.77 -0.75
N GLU A 105 -17.05 -58.22 -1.54
CA GLU A 105 -17.15 -56.89 -2.16
C GLU A 105 -18.05 -56.94 -3.41
N ALA A 106 -19.37 -56.93 -3.22
CA ALA A 106 -20.33 -56.85 -4.32
C ALA A 106 -21.71 -56.31 -3.88
N LEU A 107 -22.60 -56.10 -4.86
CA LEU A 107 -23.91 -55.50 -4.61
C LEU A 107 -24.94 -56.50 -4.06
N ALA A 108 -25.67 -56.09 -3.03
CA ALA A 108 -26.85 -56.79 -2.53
C ALA A 108 -28.12 -56.09 -3.03
N GLU A 109 -28.66 -56.53 -4.17
CA GLU A 109 -29.81 -55.93 -4.84
C GLU A 109 -31.11 -56.62 -4.40
N VAL A 110 -31.95 -55.90 -3.65
CA VAL A 110 -33.17 -56.44 -3.03
C VAL A 110 -34.38 -55.54 -3.32
N GLY A 111 -35.28 -56.01 -4.18
CA GLY A 111 -36.45 -55.25 -4.62
C GLY A 111 -37.77 -56.00 -4.40
N GLY A 112 -38.81 -55.30 -3.93
CA GLY A 112 -40.11 -55.94 -3.65
C GLY A 112 -40.81 -56.54 -4.87
N ILE A 113 -40.62 -55.98 -6.07
CA ILE A 113 -41.07 -56.55 -7.36
C ILE A 113 -39.91 -57.24 -8.07
N ALA A 114 -38.81 -56.50 -8.28
CA ALA A 114 -37.65 -57.02 -9.00
C ALA A 114 -36.33 -56.47 -8.47
N ALA A 115 -35.26 -57.26 -8.53
CA ALA A 115 -33.93 -56.78 -8.17
C ALA A 115 -33.39 -55.85 -9.26
N LEU A 116 -33.28 -56.34 -10.50
CA LEU A 116 -32.78 -55.57 -11.64
C LEU A 116 -33.76 -55.60 -12.80
N VAL A 117 -34.14 -54.42 -13.29
CA VAL A 117 -34.92 -54.22 -14.50
C VAL A 117 -34.01 -53.63 -15.57
N ASN A 118 -33.51 -54.43 -16.50
CA ASN A 118 -32.62 -53.98 -17.58
C ASN A 118 -33.37 -53.93 -18.90
N ARG A 119 -33.59 -52.71 -19.41
CA ARG A 119 -34.36 -52.39 -20.62
C ARG A 119 -35.77 -52.99 -20.63
N GLY A 120 -36.29 -53.38 -19.46
CA GLY A 120 -37.61 -53.98 -19.25
C GLY A 120 -38.65 -52.96 -18.78
N LEU A 121 -39.89 -53.42 -18.62
CA LEU A 121 -41.00 -52.65 -18.06
C LEU A 121 -41.48 -53.29 -16.76
N VAL A 122 -41.59 -52.49 -15.69
CA VAL A 122 -42.42 -52.80 -14.52
C VAL A 122 -43.53 -51.76 -14.47
N ALA A 123 -44.76 -52.17 -14.77
CA ALA A 123 -45.89 -51.24 -14.84
C ALA A 123 -47.07 -51.70 -14.00
N ASN A 124 -47.83 -50.73 -13.47
CA ASN A 124 -49.12 -50.99 -12.84
C ASN A 124 -49.05 -52.10 -11.78
N SER A 125 -48.04 -52.06 -10.91
CA SER A 125 -47.73 -53.13 -9.95
C SER A 125 -47.54 -52.55 -8.55
N TYR A 126 -47.70 -53.35 -7.50
CA TYR A 126 -47.49 -52.87 -6.13
C TYR A 126 -46.80 -53.86 -5.22
N ALA A 127 -46.09 -53.35 -4.22
CA ALA A 127 -45.35 -54.17 -3.28
C ALA A 127 -45.56 -53.68 -1.85
N LEU A 128 -45.89 -54.61 -0.96
CA LEU A 128 -46.03 -54.41 0.47
C LEU A 128 -44.92 -55.22 1.15
N CYS A 129 -43.69 -54.72 1.11
CA CYS A 129 -42.52 -55.53 1.43
C CYS A 129 -41.57 -54.83 2.39
N ASN A 130 -41.08 -55.57 3.38
CA ASN A 130 -39.89 -55.14 4.11
C ASN A 130 -38.66 -55.67 3.36
N VAL A 131 -37.71 -54.79 3.07
CA VAL A 131 -36.49 -55.14 2.36
C VAL A 131 -35.26 -54.85 3.21
N TYR A 132 -34.37 -55.81 3.27
CA TYR A 132 -33.09 -55.71 3.96
C TYR A 132 -31.96 -56.08 3.01
N GLY A 133 -30.92 -55.26 2.98
CA GLY A 133 -29.70 -55.52 2.22
C GLY A 133 -28.44 -55.30 3.04
N SER A 134 -27.43 -56.13 2.79
CA SER A 134 -26.09 -55.97 3.35
C SER A 134 -25.05 -56.35 2.32
N GLY A 135 -24.04 -55.50 2.13
CA GLY A 135 -22.90 -55.74 1.26
C GLY A 135 -21.62 -55.32 2.00
N ASN A 136 -20.62 -56.18 2.03
CA ASN A 136 -19.42 -55.94 2.81
C ASN A 136 -18.54 -54.82 2.21
N ARG A 137 -18.08 -53.90 3.06
CA ARG A 137 -17.20 -52.76 2.73
C ARG A 137 -15.78 -52.86 3.29
N GLU A 138 -15.38 -54.01 3.85
CA GLU A 138 -14.01 -54.15 4.36
C GLU A 138 -12.99 -53.82 3.25
N ASN A 139 -12.06 -52.88 3.53
CA ASN A 139 -11.00 -52.37 2.64
C ASN A 139 -11.36 -51.23 1.66
N ASP A 140 -12.38 -50.42 1.95
CA ASP A 140 -12.66 -49.14 1.29
C ASP A 140 -13.04 -49.18 -0.22
N LEU A 141 -13.40 -50.34 -0.78
CA LEU A 141 -13.95 -50.43 -2.16
C LEU A 141 -15.13 -51.45 -2.31
N GLU A 142 -16.16 -50.99 -3.03
CA GLU A 142 -17.17 -51.69 -3.88
C GLU A 142 -18.27 -52.65 -3.37
N GLY A 143 -18.43 -53.01 -2.10
CA GLY A 143 -19.67 -53.69 -1.64
C GLY A 143 -20.75 -52.75 -1.10
N MET A 144 -21.98 -52.80 -1.62
CA MET A 144 -23.12 -51.95 -1.15
C MET A 144 -24.48 -52.66 -1.30
N ALA A 145 -25.39 -52.35 -0.39
CA ALA A 145 -26.79 -52.79 -0.51
C ALA A 145 -27.60 -51.84 -1.40
N VAL A 146 -28.30 -52.36 -2.40
CA VAL A 146 -29.26 -51.63 -3.22
C VAL A 146 -30.66 -52.13 -2.85
N VAL A 147 -31.46 -51.31 -2.17
CA VAL A 147 -32.75 -51.76 -1.62
C VAL A 147 -33.89 -50.85 -2.04
N SER A 148 -35.03 -51.48 -2.38
CA SER A 148 -36.27 -50.76 -2.66
C SER A 148 -37.52 -51.60 -2.43
N SER A 149 -38.60 -50.95 -2.02
CA SER A 149 -39.91 -51.61 -1.90
C SER A 149 -40.44 -52.02 -3.28
N LEU A 150 -40.03 -51.36 -4.38
CA LEU A 150 -40.44 -51.71 -5.75
C LEU A 150 -39.30 -52.39 -6.53
N VAL A 151 -38.34 -51.63 -7.05
CA VAL A 151 -37.26 -52.16 -7.91
C VAL A 151 -35.91 -51.73 -7.36
N ALA A 152 -34.99 -52.65 -7.07
CA ALA A 152 -33.70 -52.25 -6.50
C ALA A 152 -32.87 -51.43 -7.51
N VAL A 153 -32.57 -51.99 -8.68
CA VAL A 153 -31.85 -51.33 -9.77
C VAL A 153 -32.77 -51.18 -10.99
N ASP A 154 -33.04 -49.94 -11.37
CA ASP A 154 -33.81 -49.58 -12.55
C ASP A 154 -32.88 -49.14 -13.71
N ALA A 155 -32.75 -50.03 -14.70
CA ALA A 155 -32.15 -49.77 -16.00
C ALA A 155 -33.17 -49.98 -17.13
N GLY A 156 -34.46 -49.79 -16.83
CA GLY A 156 -35.58 -49.92 -17.74
C GLY A 156 -36.62 -48.85 -17.44
N ASP A 157 -37.89 -49.23 -17.40
CA ASP A 157 -38.98 -48.30 -17.12
C ASP A 157 -39.87 -48.85 -15.98
N VAL A 158 -39.99 -48.10 -14.89
CA VAL A 158 -40.86 -48.36 -13.74
C VAL A 158 -41.96 -47.30 -13.69
N VAL A 159 -43.22 -47.70 -13.91
CA VAL A 159 -44.30 -46.72 -14.13
C VAL A 159 -45.63 -47.10 -13.50
N GLY A 160 -46.27 -46.15 -12.83
CA GLY A 160 -47.63 -46.33 -12.30
C GLY A 160 -47.72 -47.41 -11.23
N CYS A 161 -46.66 -47.57 -10.44
CA CYS A 161 -46.56 -48.56 -9.38
C CYS A 161 -46.71 -47.92 -7.99
N TYR A 162 -46.97 -48.71 -6.95
CA TYR A 162 -46.84 -48.20 -5.59
C TYR A 162 -46.17 -49.16 -4.60
N GLY A 163 -45.34 -48.63 -3.69
CA GLY A 163 -44.63 -49.40 -2.66
C GLY A 163 -45.04 -49.05 -1.24
N SER A 164 -44.87 -50.00 -0.31
CA SER A 164 -44.93 -49.82 1.15
C SER A 164 -44.02 -50.84 1.83
N GLY A 165 -43.70 -50.60 3.10
CA GLY A 165 -42.85 -51.45 3.95
C GLY A 165 -41.51 -50.79 4.25
N ASP A 166 -40.75 -51.38 5.16
CA ASP A 166 -39.52 -50.78 5.67
C ASP A 166 -38.31 -51.16 4.82
N ASN A 167 -37.43 -50.19 4.53
CA ASN A 167 -36.23 -50.39 3.72
C ASN A 167 -34.99 -50.22 4.60
N THR A 168 -34.19 -51.28 4.74
CA THR A 168 -33.02 -51.30 5.61
C THR A 168 -31.74 -51.68 4.89
N THR A 169 -30.68 -50.89 5.05
CA THR A 169 -29.31 -51.31 4.72
C THR A 169 -28.48 -51.42 5.98
N LYS A 170 -27.79 -52.56 6.15
CA LYS A 170 -26.92 -52.77 7.32
C LYS A 170 -25.73 -51.84 7.31
N GLU A 171 -25.03 -51.79 6.18
CA GLU A 171 -23.94 -50.85 5.95
C GLU A 171 -24.48 -49.55 5.34
N PHE A 172 -23.60 -48.55 5.28
CA PHE A 172 -23.88 -47.30 4.60
C PHE A 172 -24.17 -47.54 3.11
N SER A 173 -25.27 -46.97 2.61
CA SER A 173 -25.64 -47.07 1.19
C SER A 173 -26.22 -45.78 0.62
N ASN A 174 -25.84 -45.46 -0.63
CA ASN A 174 -26.47 -44.43 -1.45
C ASN A 174 -27.61 -45.00 -2.31
N TYR A 175 -27.90 -46.29 -2.19
CA TYR A 175 -28.83 -47.02 -3.05
C TYR A 175 -30.07 -47.52 -2.29
N ALA A 176 -30.54 -46.76 -1.30
CA ALA A 176 -31.78 -47.02 -0.59
C ALA A 176 -32.86 -46.03 -1.05
N GLY A 177 -33.94 -46.54 -1.63
CA GLY A 177 -35.07 -45.71 -2.09
C GLY A 177 -36.38 -46.47 -2.02
N MET A 178 -37.52 -45.78 -1.87
CA MET A 178 -38.83 -46.41 -1.79
C MET A 178 -39.35 -46.92 -3.14
N VAL A 179 -39.05 -46.20 -4.22
CA VAL A 179 -39.40 -46.59 -5.61
C VAL A 179 -38.24 -47.30 -6.27
N SER A 180 -37.03 -46.78 -6.15
CA SER A 180 -35.83 -47.50 -6.59
C SER A 180 -34.60 -47.15 -5.79
N GLY A 181 -33.73 -48.14 -5.56
CA GLY A 181 -32.44 -47.89 -4.94
C GLY A 181 -31.51 -47.16 -5.90
N TRP A 182 -31.47 -47.59 -7.16
CA TRP A 182 -30.59 -47.04 -8.18
C TRP A 182 -31.29 -46.92 -9.53
N VAL A 183 -31.55 -45.68 -9.98
CA VAL A 183 -31.97 -45.38 -11.36
C VAL A 183 -30.73 -45.11 -12.20
N THR A 184 -30.41 -46.04 -13.09
CA THR A 184 -29.22 -45.97 -13.96
C THR A 184 -29.39 -44.92 -15.07
N GLY A 185 -28.35 -44.69 -15.87
CA GLY A 185 -28.36 -43.68 -16.95
C GLY A 185 -29.43 -43.88 -18.03
N ILE A 186 -30.03 -45.07 -18.11
CA ILE A 186 -31.12 -45.41 -19.05
C ILE A 186 -32.44 -45.76 -18.33
N GLY A 187 -32.47 -45.64 -17.00
CA GLY A 187 -33.63 -45.96 -16.17
C GLY A 187 -34.66 -44.82 -16.14
N LYS A 188 -35.93 -45.18 -15.97
CA LYS A 188 -37.07 -44.25 -15.97
C LYS A 188 -38.08 -44.62 -14.91
N ALA A 189 -38.24 -43.77 -13.88
CA ALA A 189 -39.24 -43.94 -12.84
C ALA A 189 -40.34 -42.87 -12.91
N TYR A 190 -41.57 -43.27 -13.23
CA TYR A 190 -42.67 -42.33 -13.48
C TYR A 190 -43.96 -42.62 -12.75
N SER A 191 -44.61 -41.56 -12.24
CA SER A 191 -45.98 -41.64 -11.71
C SER A 191 -46.15 -42.75 -10.66
N CYS A 192 -45.09 -43.04 -9.90
CA CYS A 192 -45.11 -44.07 -8.86
C CYS A 192 -45.37 -43.45 -7.49
N TRP A 193 -45.96 -44.26 -6.62
CA TRP A 193 -46.34 -43.85 -5.28
C TRP A 193 -45.59 -44.65 -4.22
N TYR A 194 -45.41 -44.08 -3.04
CA TYR A 194 -44.79 -44.79 -1.92
C TYR A 194 -45.40 -44.37 -0.60
N ASN A 195 -45.38 -45.26 0.39
CA ASN A 195 -45.79 -44.92 1.73
C ASN A 195 -44.74 -43.97 2.36
N SER A 196 -45.12 -42.72 2.55
CA SER A 196 -44.24 -41.71 3.19
C SER A 196 -44.10 -41.90 4.69
N GLU A 197 -44.91 -42.79 5.29
CA GLU A 197 -44.83 -43.17 6.70
C GLU A 197 -43.99 -44.45 6.92
N SER A 198 -43.47 -45.08 5.85
CA SER A 198 -42.52 -46.20 5.95
C SER A 198 -41.22 -45.78 6.62
N VAL A 199 -40.57 -46.71 7.32
CA VAL A 199 -39.26 -46.47 7.93
C VAL A 199 -38.16 -46.85 6.95
N MET A 200 -37.24 -45.92 6.69
CA MET A 200 -36.02 -46.19 5.96
C MET A 200 -34.82 -46.08 6.91
N THR A 201 -34.06 -47.16 7.04
CA THR A 201 -32.88 -47.21 7.91
C THR A 201 -31.62 -47.47 7.08
N VAL A 202 -30.65 -46.56 7.14
CA VAL A 202 -29.35 -46.71 6.47
C VAL A 202 -28.26 -46.68 7.52
N ASN A 203 -27.53 -47.78 7.69
CA ASN A 203 -26.47 -47.92 8.70
C ASN A 203 -26.93 -47.53 10.12
N GLY A 204 -28.15 -47.95 10.48
CA GLY A 204 -28.77 -47.63 11.77
C GLY A 204 -29.38 -46.23 11.89
N SER A 205 -29.22 -45.35 10.88
CA SER A 205 -29.81 -44.00 10.87
C SER A 205 -31.17 -44.00 10.20
N ASN A 206 -32.16 -43.33 10.81
CA ASN A 206 -33.50 -43.18 10.25
C ASN A 206 -33.55 -42.02 9.24
N ILE A 207 -34.04 -42.29 8.04
CA ILE A 207 -34.18 -41.31 6.96
C ILE A 207 -35.65 -40.87 6.90
N ASN A 208 -35.90 -39.60 7.23
CA ASN A 208 -37.26 -39.05 7.34
C ASN A 208 -37.37 -37.65 6.69
N PRO A 209 -38.25 -37.46 5.69
CA PRO A 209 -39.05 -38.49 5.03
C PRO A 209 -38.17 -39.53 4.32
N PRO A 210 -38.64 -40.77 4.11
CA PRO A 210 -37.87 -41.78 3.39
C PRO A 210 -37.59 -41.32 1.95
N GLU A 211 -36.41 -41.65 1.43
CA GLU A 211 -36.03 -41.23 0.08
C GLU A 211 -36.84 -41.97 -0.98
N THR A 212 -37.26 -41.24 -2.01
CA THR A 212 -38.00 -41.85 -3.13
C THR A 212 -37.10 -42.72 -3.98
N ILE A 213 -35.90 -42.22 -4.26
CA ILE A 213 -34.85 -42.85 -5.02
C ILE A 213 -33.53 -42.72 -4.23
N GLY A 214 -32.74 -43.79 -4.17
CA GLY A 214 -31.42 -43.72 -3.54
C GLY A 214 -30.44 -42.89 -4.38
N THR A 215 -30.14 -43.38 -5.59
CA THR A 215 -29.25 -42.70 -6.55
C THR A 215 -29.90 -42.58 -7.93
N LYS A 216 -29.75 -41.41 -8.54
CA LYS A 216 -30.08 -41.13 -9.95
C LYS A 216 -28.78 -40.84 -10.71
N VAL A 217 -28.47 -41.60 -11.75
CA VAL A 217 -27.26 -41.37 -12.56
C VAL A 217 -27.46 -40.12 -13.44
N PRO A 218 -26.50 -39.17 -13.48
CA PRO A 218 -26.55 -37.99 -14.36
C PRO A 218 -26.56 -38.36 -15.84
N ALA A 219 -26.71 -37.40 -16.74
CA ALA A 219 -26.41 -37.61 -18.16
C ALA A 219 -24.90 -37.85 -18.34
N GLY A 220 -24.50 -38.61 -19.36
CA GLY A 220 -23.08 -38.87 -19.58
C GLY A 220 -22.80 -39.88 -20.68
N VAL A 221 -21.54 -40.32 -20.70
CA VAL A 221 -21.04 -41.37 -21.59
C VAL A 221 -20.47 -42.47 -20.72
N SER A 222 -20.90 -43.72 -20.95
CA SER A 222 -20.38 -44.86 -20.21
C SER A 222 -19.01 -45.29 -20.75
N GLU A 223 -18.34 -46.19 -20.02
CA GLU A 223 -17.04 -46.74 -20.41
C GLU A 223 -17.05 -47.46 -21.77
N ASP A 224 -18.22 -47.88 -22.25
CA ASP A 224 -18.46 -48.43 -23.57
C ASP A 224 -18.85 -47.38 -24.63
N GLU A 225 -18.60 -46.10 -24.33
CA GLU A 225 -18.88 -44.94 -25.20
C GLU A 225 -20.37 -44.72 -25.50
N MET A 226 -21.29 -45.40 -24.78
CA MET A 226 -22.72 -45.14 -24.94
C MET A 226 -23.11 -43.82 -24.26
N VAL A 227 -23.61 -42.88 -25.07
CA VAL A 227 -24.23 -41.65 -24.56
C VAL A 227 -25.60 -42.00 -23.98
N TYR A 228 -25.83 -41.61 -22.72
CA TYR A 228 -27.12 -41.73 -22.07
C TYR A 228 -27.61 -40.37 -21.57
N SER A 229 -28.93 -40.15 -21.63
CA SER A 229 -29.58 -38.91 -21.21
C SER A 229 -29.61 -38.72 -19.68
N GLY A 230 -29.14 -39.71 -18.93
CA GLY A 230 -29.28 -39.78 -17.49
C GLY A 230 -30.57 -40.46 -17.07
N GLY A 231 -30.58 -40.94 -15.83
CA GLY A 231 -31.78 -41.53 -15.23
C GLY A 231 -32.86 -40.47 -15.07
N VAL A 232 -34.11 -40.79 -15.42
CA VAL A 232 -35.21 -39.83 -15.39
C VAL A 232 -36.22 -40.23 -14.33
N VAL A 233 -36.56 -39.27 -13.47
CA VAL A 233 -37.50 -39.46 -12.37
C VAL A 233 -38.51 -38.33 -12.40
N ASP A 234 -39.79 -38.65 -12.54
CA ASP A 234 -40.86 -37.64 -12.55
C ASP A 234 -42.16 -38.15 -11.90
N ASP A 235 -42.88 -37.23 -11.25
CA ASP A 235 -44.15 -37.48 -10.57
C ASP A 235 -44.14 -38.62 -9.53
N LEU A 236 -43.08 -38.72 -8.72
CA LEU A 236 -43.03 -39.65 -7.58
C LEU A 236 -43.69 -39.04 -6.34
N LYS A 237 -44.67 -39.74 -5.75
CA LYS A 237 -45.52 -39.17 -4.69
C LYS A 237 -45.64 -40.04 -3.44
N GLY A 238 -45.44 -39.42 -2.29
CA GLY A 238 -45.73 -40.01 -1.00
C GLY A 238 -47.23 -40.03 -0.71
N TYR A 239 -47.74 -41.13 -0.18
CA TYR A 239 -49.05 -41.19 0.48
C TYR A 239 -48.87 -41.46 1.98
N THR A 240 -49.89 -41.11 2.76
CA THR A 240 -50.04 -41.48 4.17
C THR A 240 -51.24 -42.42 4.31
N ALA A 241 -51.47 -42.96 5.50
CA ALA A 241 -52.68 -43.71 5.81
C ALA A 241 -53.98 -42.95 5.44
N GLN A 242 -53.99 -41.61 5.52
CA GLN A 242 -55.17 -40.80 5.17
C GLN A 242 -55.36 -40.61 3.67
N THR A 243 -54.27 -40.59 2.88
CA THR A 243 -54.35 -40.37 1.42
C THR A 243 -54.26 -41.66 0.61
N TYR A 244 -53.99 -42.81 1.24
CA TYR A 244 -53.79 -44.10 0.57
C TYR A 244 -54.94 -44.49 -0.37
N ALA A 245 -56.20 -44.31 0.03
CA ALA A 245 -57.35 -44.63 -0.82
C ALA A 245 -57.37 -43.84 -2.15
N SER A 246 -56.83 -42.61 -2.15
CA SER A 246 -56.80 -41.74 -3.34
C SER A 246 -55.73 -42.12 -4.36
N VAL A 247 -54.78 -42.99 -3.98
CA VAL A 247 -53.73 -43.48 -4.88
C VAL A 247 -54.35 -44.22 -6.07
N ALA A 248 -55.45 -44.96 -5.86
CA ALA A 248 -56.16 -45.66 -6.93
C ALA A 248 -56.63 -44.69 -8.03
N ASP A 249 -57.33 -43.61 -7.65
CA ASP A 249 -57.81 -42.60 -8.59
C ASP A 249 -56.64 -41.87 -9.27
N ALA A 250 -55.60 -41.55 -8.51
CA ALA A 250 -54.43 -40.86 -9.05
C ALA A 250 -53.70 -41.69 -10.11
N LEU A 251 -53.52 -43.00 -9.89
CA LEU A 251 -52.93 -43.92 -10.86
C LEU A 251 -53.84 -44.12 -12.08
N ASN A 252 -55.15 -44.30 -11.87
CA ASN A 252 -56.13 -44.40 -12.96
C ASN A 252 -56.13 -43.17 -13.88
N ASN A 253 -55.99 -41.97 -13.30
CA ASN A 253 -55.94 -40.71 -14.05
C ASN A 253 -54.74 -40.60 -15.00
N LYS A 254 -53.72 -41.45 -14.85
CA LYS A 254 -52.55 -41.47 -15.75
C LYS A 254 -52.78 -42.25 -17.03
N PHE A 255 -53.79 -43.10 -17.13
CA PHE A 255 -53.97 -43.93 -18.32
C PHE A 255 -54.19 -43.13 -19.62
N THR A 256 -54.80 -41.93 -19.55
CA THR A 256 -55.00 -41.08 -20.74
C THR A 256 -53.76 -40.26 -21.14
N ALA A 257 -52.75 -40.19 -20.28
CA ALA A 257 -51.48 -39.51 -20.51
C ALA A 257 -50.35 -40.30 -19.83
N TYR A 258 -50.15 -41.52 -20.31
CA TYR A 258 -49.24 -42.48 -19.71
C TYR A 258 -47.81 -42.19 -20.15
N PRO A 259 -46.84 -42.13 -19.22
CA PRO A 259 -45.51 -41.58 -19.52
C PRO A 259 -44.59 -42.55 -20.27
N ILE A 260 -45.01 -43.80 -20.47
CA ILE A 260 -44.24 -44.85 -21.17
C ILE A 260 -45.07 -45.45 -22.30
N GLU A 261 -44.46 -45.64 -23.47
CA GLU A 261 -45.06 -46.40 -24.56
C GLU A 261 -44.96 -47.91 -24.27
N ILE A 262 -46.00 -48.50 -23.67
CA ILE A 262 -45.93 -49.91 -23.23
C ILE A 262 -45.87 -50.92 -24.39
N THR A 263 -46.35 -50.55 -25.57
CA THR A 263 -46.38 -51.43 -26.77
C THR A 263 -44.99 -51.81 -27.28
N GLN A 264 -43.95 -51.01 -26.99
CA GLN A 264 -42.56 -51.31 -27.37
C GLN A 264 -42.00 -52.58 -26.68
N TYR A 265 -42.65 -53.02 -25.59
CA TYR A 265 -42.29 -54.21 -24.82
C TYR A 265 -43.00 -55.49 -25.29
N GLY A 266 -43.74 -55.42 -26.40
CA GLY A 266 -44.47 -56.55 -26.95
C GLY A 266 -45.78 -56.87 -26.23
N ILE A 267 -46.31 -55.93 -25.43
CA ILE A 267 -47.61 -56.07 -24.74
C ILE A 267 -48.68 -55.13 -25.33
N PRO A 268 -49.98 -55.49 -25.31
CA PRO A 268 -51.06 -54.64 -25.82
C PRO A 268 -51.23 -53.32 -25.05
N ALA A 269 -51.72 -52.27 -25.72
CA ALA A 269 -51.99 -50.96 -25.09
C ALA A 269 -53.10 -51.03 -24.02
N ASP A 270 -53.94 -52.06 -24.03
CA ASP A 270 -55.01 -52.35 -23.06
C ASP A 270 -54.60 -53.45 -22.05
N ALA A 271 -53.29 -53.71 -21.90
CA ALA A 271 -52.80 -54.73 -20.97
C ALA A 271 -52.99 -54.38 -19.48
N LEU A 272 -53.10 -53.10 -19.12
CA LEU A 272 -53.15 -52.64 -17.72
C LEU A 272 -54.56 -52.73 -17.13
N SER A 273 -54.64 -53.07 -15.85
CA SER A 273 -55.90 -53.19 -15.11
C SER A 273 -56.17 -51.93 -14.29
N LYS A 274 -57.44 -51.50 -14.21
CA LYS A 274 -57.82 -50.37 -13.37
C LYS A 274 -57.52 -50.63 -11.90
N TRP A 275 -57.09 -49.58 -11.21
CA TRP A 275 -56.94 -49.57 -9.77
C TRP A 275 -58.29 -49.37 -9.09
N VAL A 276 -58.47 -50.00 -7.95
CA VAL A 276 -59.62 -49.85 -7.06
C VAL A 276 -59.14 -49.87 -5.62
N TYR A 277 -59.78 -49.09 -4.76
CA TYR A 277 -59.63 -49.22 -3.31
C TYR A 277 -60.75 -50.12 -2.78
N THR A 278 -60.42 -51.35 -2.40
CA THR A 278 -61.34 -52.33 -1.82
C THR A 278 -60.64 -53.07 -0.69
N ASP A 279 -61.39 -53.50 0.32
CA ASP A 279 -60.83 -54.25 1.46
C ASP A 279 -59.63 -53.55 2.11
N GLN A 280 -59.74 -52.21 2.22
CA GLN A 280 -58.71 -51.32 2.77
C GLN A 280 -57.38 -51.31 2.00
N THR A 281 -57.34 -51.85 0.78
CA THR A 281 -56.14 -52.00 -0.05
C THR A 281 -56.36 -51.40 -1.43
N VAL A 282 -55.35 -50.72 -1.97
CA VAL A 282 -55.34 -50.29 -3.37
C VAL A 282 -54.90 -51.48 -4.23
N THR A 283 -55.79 -52.04 -5.04
CA THR A 283 -55.51 -53.26 -5.82
C THR A 283 -56.14 -53.18 -7.21
N PHE A 284 -56.08 -54.25 -7.99
CA PHE A 284 -56.61 -54.31 -9.35
C PHE A 284 -58.09 -54.73 -9.36
N SER A 285 -58.92 -54.04 -10.14
CA SER A 285 -60.33 -54.45 -10.33
C SER A 285 -60.51 -55.62 -11.31
N GLY A 286 -59.46 -55.93 -12.08
CA GLY A 286 -59.51 -56.85 -13.22
C GLY A 286 -60.10 -56.24 -14.50
N GLU A 287 -60.72 -55.06 -14.44
CA GLU A 287 -61.18 -54.33 -15.63
C GLU A 287 -59.97 -53.75 -16.37
N LYS A 288 -59.82 -54.08 -17.65
CA LYS A 288 -58.72 -53.57 -18.49
C LYS A 288 -58.98 -52.15 -18.96
N GLN A 289 -57.92 -51.36 -19.10
CA GLN A 289 -57.97 -49.98 -19.58
C GLN A 289 -56.84 -49.74 -20.58
N ALA A 290 -57.20 -49.17 -21.74
CA ALA A 290 -56.22 -48.73 -22.72
C ALA A 290 -55.45 -47.52 -22.20
N VAL A 291 -54.13 -47.53 -22.38
CA VAL A 291 -53.26 -46.38 -22.12
C VAL A 291 -52.92 -45.61 -23.39
N THR A 292 -52.78 -44.30 -23.26
CA THR A 292 -52.32 -43.41 -24.33
C THR A 292 -50.97 -42.83 -23.93
N TYR A 293 -49.92 -43.14 -24.71
CA TYR A 293 -48.59 -42.61 -24.47
C TYR A 293 -48.55 -41.10 -24.69
N VAL A 294 -48.00 -40.38 -23.71
CA VAL A 294 -47.65 -38.97 -23.80
C VAL A 294 -46.24 -38.81 -23.25
N GLN A 295 -45.32 -38.35 -24.09
CA GLN A 295 -43.92 -38.14 -23.69
C GLN A 295 -43.85 -37.14 -22.52
N PRO A 296 -43.22 -37.50 -21.38
CA PRO A 296 -43.05 -36.60 -20.25
C PRO A 296 -42.24 -35.35 -20.61
N ALA A 297 -42.60 -34.19 -20.01
CA ALA A 297 -41.82 -32.97 -20.17
C ALA A 297 -40.38 -33.12 -19.64
N ALA A 298 -40.18 -33.94 -18.60
CA ALA A 298 -38.86 -34.29 -18.06
C ALA A 298 -37.96 -35.04 -19.07
N GLU A 299 -38.53 -35.64 -20.13
CA GLU A 299 -37.78 -36.26 -21.23
C GLU A 299 -37.59 -35.33 -22.43
N GLN A 300 -38.25 -34.16 -22.44
CA GLN A 300 -38.11 -33.17 -23.51
C GLN A 300 -36.80 -32.41 -23.31
N TYR A 301 -35.68 -33.07 -23.58
CA TYR A 301 -34.37 -32.44 -23.59
C TYR A 301 -34.24 -31.56 -24.84
N VAL A 302 -34.40 -30.25 -24.66
CA VAL A 302 -33.91 -29.27 -25.64
C VAL A 302 -32.46 -29.00 -25.28
N LYS A 303 -31.53 -29.67 -25.98
CA LYS A 303 -30.11 -29.37 -25.88
C LYS A 303 -29.93 -27.86 -26.08
N PRO A 304 -29.40 -27.10 -25.12
CA PRO A 304 -29.02 -25.72 -25.37
C PRO A 304 -27.95 -25.75 -26.47
N GLU A 305 -28.28 -25.26 -27.67
CA GLU A 305 -27.25 -25.05 -28.67
C GLU A 305 -26.30 -23.98 -28.14
N ALA A 306 -25.01 -24.31 -28.12
CA ALA A 306 -23.97 -23.36 -27.74
C ALA A 306 -23.97 -22.23 -28.78
N ALA A 307 -24.60 -21.12 -28.42
CA ALA A 307 -24.71 -19.95 -29.27
C ALA A 307 -23.61 -18.94 -28.93
N LEU A 308 -23.21 -18.17 -29.94
CA LEU A 308 -22.27 -17.08 -29.76
C LEU A 308 -22.89 -16.05 -28.80
N ARG A 309 -22.21 -15.73 -27.70
CA ARG A 309 -22.72 -14.79 -26.70
C ARG A 309 -22.49 -13.36 -27.15
N ASP A 310 -23.45 -12.49 -26.87
CA ASP A 310 -23.30 -11.06 -27.12
C ASP A 310 -22.12 -10.50 -26.32
N GLY A 311 -21.31 -9.66 -26.96
CA GLY A 311 -20.09 -9.14 -26.36
C GLY A 311 -18.94 -8.93 -27.33
N VAL A 312 -17.75 -8.71 -26.77
CA VAL A 312 -16.51 -8.53 -27.50
C VAL A 312 -15.58 -9.70 -27.18
N TRP A 313 -15.08 -10.36 -28.23
CA TRP A 313 -14.29 -11.57 -28.11
C TRP A 313 -13.01 -11.48 -28.93
N TYR A 314 -11.97 -12.14 -28.49
CA TYR A 314 -10.64 -12.07 -29.10
C TYR A 314 -10.22 -13.45 -29.56
N GLY A 315 -9.43 -13.53 -30.62
CA GLY A 315 -8.83 -14.79 -31.05
C GLY A 315 -7.46 -14.59 -31.64
N ARG A 316 -6.60 -15.60 -31.49
CA ARG A 316 -5.23 -15.62 -31.98
C ARG A 316 -4.93 -16.99 -32.58
N ASP A 317 -4.17 -17.00 -33.68
CA ASP A 317 -3.68 -18.26 -34.27
C ASP A 317 -2.62 -18.93 -33.38
N GLN A 318 -2.41 -20.23 -33.58
CA GLN A 318 -1.45 -21.02 -32.79
C GLN A 318 0.00 -20.51 -32.89
N ASP A 319 0.38 -19.95 -34.04
CA ASP A 319 1.73 -19.39 -34.27
C ASP A 319 1.89 -17.97 -33.69
N LYS A 320 0.84 -17.43 -33.04
CA LYS A 320 0.80 -16.10 -32.41
C LYS A 320 1.11 -14.95 -33.36
N THR A 321 0.74 -15.08 -34.63
CA THR A 321 1.05 -14.11 -35.70
C THR A 321 -0.06 -13.12 -35.99
N THR A 322 -1.31 -13.51 -35.79
CA THR A 322 -2.53 -12.77 -36.12
C THR A 322 -3.50 -12.76 -34.95
N VAL A 323 -3.98 -11.58 -34.57
CA VAL A 323 -4.98 -11.38 -33.51
C VAL A 323 -6.16 -10.64 -34.09
N VAL A 324 -7.36 -11.15 -33.83
CA VAL A 324 -8.62 -10.51 -34.21
C VAL A 324 -9.49 -10.23 -33.00
N ARG A 325 -10.35 -9.22 -33.14
CA ARG A 325 -11.42 -8.87 -32.20
C ARG A 325 -12.73 -8.93 -32.95
N ILE A 326 -13.72 -9.64 -32.42
CA ILE A 326 -15.09 -9.67 -32.96
C ILE A 326 -16.06 -9.00 -32.00
N THR A 327 -17.09 -8.36 -32.54
CA THR A 327 -18.26 -7.90 -31.80
C THR A 327 -19.44 -8.77 -32.17
N VAL A 328 -20.17 -9.24 -31.18
CA VAL A 328 -21.33 -10.12 -31.33
C VAL A 328 -22.55 -9.42 -30.74
N ALA A 329 -23.64 -9.43 -31.51
CA ALA A 329 -24.95 -8.97 -31.06
C ALA A 329 -26.03 -9.87 -31.65
N GLU A 330 -27.06 -10.17 -30.85
CA GLU A 330 -28.15 -11.08 -31.22
C GLU A 330 -27.62 -12.45 -31.71
N GLY A 331 -26.51 -12.92 -31.12
CA GLY A 331 -25.88 -14.20 -31.45
C GLY A 331 -25.13 -14.25 -32.79
N ALA A 332 -24.90 -13.11 -33.44
CA ALA A 332 -24.18 -13.03 -34.71
C ALA A 332 -22.99 -12.06 -34.65
N VAL A 333 -21.92 -12.38 -35.38
CA VAL A 333 -20.77 -11.47 -35.53
C VAL A 333 -21.20 -10.26 -36.36
N THR A 334 -21.18 -9.07 -35.76
CA THR A 334 -21.53 -7.81 -36.42
C THR A 334 -20.30 -7.02 -36.89
N GLU A 335 -19.14 -7.27 -36.28
CA GLU A 335 -17.88 -6.59 -36.60
C GLU A 335 -16.70 -7.53 -36.37
N THR A 336 -15.68 -7.43 -37.22
CA THR A 336 -14.38 -8.08 -37.07
C THR A 336 -13.28 -7.06 -37.33
N GLU A 337 -12.34 -6.93 -36.39
CA GLU A 337 -11.18 -6.07 -36.47
C GLU A 337 -9.89 -6.90 -36.33
N VAL A 338 -8.88 -6.58 -37.14
CA VAL A 338 -7.55 -7.20 -37.06
C VAL A 338 -6.65 -6.30 -36.22
N LEU A 339 -6.29 -6.75 -35.01
CA LEU A 339 -5.46 -5.99 -34.09
C LEU A 339 -3.96 -6.09 -34.44
N SER A 340 -3.55 -7.25 -34.97
CA SER A 340 -2.19 -7.49 -35.48
C SER A 340 -2.18 -8.65 -36.49
N GLY A 341 -1.18 -8.70 -37.38
CA GLY A 341 -1.02 -9.79 -38.34
C GLY A 341 -1.74 -9.57 -39.68
N ALA A 342 -2.09 -10.67 -40.34
CA ALA A 342 -2.71 -10.64 -41.67
C ALA A 342 -4.24 -10.52 -41.57
N GLY A 343 -4.87 -9.77 -42.48
CA GLY A 343 -6.34 -9.64 -42.54
C GLY A 343 -7.06 -10.69 -43.40
N SER A 344 -6.35 -11.74 -43.81
CA SER A 344 -6.87 -12.86 -44.62
C SER A 344 -5.87 -14.02 -44.63
N GLY A 345 -6.33 -15.24 -44.87
CA GLY A 345 -5.48 -16.44 -44.95
C GLY A 345 -5.62 -17.34 -43.71
N GLU A 346 -4.85 -18.43 -43.66
CA GLU A 346 -5.01 -19.48 -42.63
C GLU A 346 -4.92 -18.95 -41.19
N ALA A 347 -3.94 -18.09 -40.90
CA ALA A 347 -3.80 -17.47 -39.58
C ALA A 347 -4.99 -16.57 -39.20
N TYR A 348 -5.55 -15.82 -40.16
CA TYR A 348 -6.74 -14.99 -39.92
C TYR A 348 -7.98 -15.85 -39.64
N GLU A 349 -8.20 -16.91 -40.43
CA GLU A 349 -9.35 -17.81 -40.22
C GLU A 349 -9.23 -18.56 -38.89
N ALA A 350 -8.03 -19.01 -38.51
CA ALA A 350 -7.79 -19.65 -37.21
C ALA A 350 -8.03 -18.69 -36.03
N ALA A 351 -7.59 -17.44 -36.14
CA ALA A 351 -7.84 -16.41 -35.13
C ALA A 351 -9.34 -16.09 -35.03
N LEU A 352 -10.05 -15.98 -36.16
CA LEU A 352 -11.49 -15.74 -36.18
C LEU A 352 -12.28 -16.91 -35.55
N GLU A 353 -11.89 -18.15 -35.83
CA GLU A 353 -12.52 -19.33 -35.25
C GLU A 353 -12.27 -19.42 -33.74
N THR A 354 -11.06 -19.07 -33.30
CA THR A 354 -10.73 -18.95 -31.88
C THR A 354 -11.61 -17.90 -31.21
N ALA A 355 -11.81 -16.72 -31.82
CA ALA A 355 -12.66 -15.66 -31.28
C ALA A 355 -14.13 -16.09 -31.16
N LYS A 356 -14.65 -16.82 -32.15
CA LYS A 356 -16.00 -17.40 -32.10
C LYS A 356 -16.12 -18.46 -31.01
N THR A 357 -15.16 -19.36 -30.92
CA THR A 357 -15.11 -20.41 -29.88
C THR A 357 -15.14 -19.78 -28.48
N LYS A 358 -14.27 -18.78 -28.25
CA LYS A 358 -14.25 -18.01 -27.01
C LYS A 358 -15.59 -17.32 -26.74
N GLY A 359 -16.21 -16.70 -27.74
CA GLY A 359 -17.52 -16.08 -27.60
C GLY A 359 -18.68 -17.03 -27.36
N THR A 360 -18.59 -18.27 -27.82
CA THR A 360 -19.60 -19.31 -27.53
C THR A 360 -19.53 -19.75 -26.07
N TYR A 361 -18.32 -19.95 -25.55
CA TYR A 361 -18.13 -20.53 -24.22
C TYR A 361 -17.90 -19.51 -23.11
N GLY A 362 -17.65 -18.24 -23.44
CA GLY A 362 -17.51 -17.15 -22.48
C GLY A 362 -16.07 -16.84 -22.06
N ASP A 363 -15.08 -17.18 -22.87
CA ASP A 363 -13.69 -16.79 -22.62
C ASP A 363 -13.44 -15.33 -23.07
N PHE A 364 -13.45 -14.41 -22.12
CA PHE A 364 -13.30 -12.98 -22.36
C PHE A 364 -11.82 -12.53 -22.45
N SER A 365 -10.85 -13.44 -22.36
CA SER A 365 -9.43 -13.06 -22.36
C SER A 365 -8.99 -12.45 -23.69
N HIS A 366 -8.12 -11.45 -23.59
CA HIS A 366 -7.49 -10.79 -24.72
C HIS A 366 -6.02 -11.23 -24.89
N TYR A 367 -5.32 -10.60 -25.83
CA TYR A 367 -3.90 -10.87 -26.11
C TYR A 367 -2.99 -9.64 -25.97
N GLU A 368 -3.50 -8.53 -25.41
CA GLU A 368 -2.68 -7.38 -25.07
C GLU A 368 -1.61 -7.72 -24.03
N ALA A 369 -0.39 -7.23 -24.25
CA ALA A 369 0.69 -7.37 -23.29
C ALA A 369 0.39 -6.59 -22.00
N ALA A 370 0.74 -7.18 -20.85
CA ALA A 370 0.64 -6.49 -19.58
C ALA A 370 1.51 -5.20 -19.57
N ASP A 371 0.92 -4.10 -19.11
CA ASP A 371 1.51 -2.78 -18.94
C ASP A 371 1.57 -2.43 -17.44
N PRO A 372 2.72 -2.64 -16.80
CA PRO A 372 2.90 -2.30 -15.40
C PRO A 372 2.74 -0.81 -15.06
N SER A 373 2.75 0.08 -16.07
CA SER A 373 2.58 1.53 -15.85
C SER A 373 1.17 1.91 -15.40
N ARG A 374 0.19 1.01 -15.56
CA ARG A 374 -1.18 1.19 -15.06
C ARG A 374 -1.27 1.09 -13.53
N PHE A 375 -0.29 0.49 -12.87
CA PHE A 375 -0.20 0.46 -11.40
C PHE A 375 0.38 1.76 -10.83
N GLY A 376 0.22 1.98 -9.53
CA GLY A 376 0.66 3.19 -8.80
C GLY A 376 2.18 3.36 -8.65
N GLY A 377 2.99 2.56 -9.37
CA GLY A 377 4.44 2.46 -9.23
C GLY A 377 4.88 1.10 -8.70
N GLY A 378 6.18 0.92 -8.50
CA GLY A 378 6.78 -0.36 -8.11
C GLY A 378 7.59 -1.02 -9.23
N LYS A 379 8.14 -2.19 -8.94
CA LYS A 379 8.93 -3.03 -9.86
C LYS A 379 8.44 -4.47 -9.90
N GLY A 380 7.34 -4.79 -9.22
CA GLY A 380 6.81 -6.15 -9.13
C GLY A 380 7.66 -7.11 -8.31
N THR A 381 8.63 -6.64 -7.54
CA THR A 381 9.45 -7.51 -6.66
C THR A 381 8.93 -7.43 -5.21
N GLN A 382 9.21 -8.44 -4.38
CA GLN A 382 8.79 -8.43 -2.97
C GLN A 382 9.21 -7.16 -2.21
N GLY A 383 10.43 -6.65 -2.45
CA GLY A 383 10.91 -5.42 -1.82
C GLY A 383 10.42 -4.12 -2.48
N SER A 384 9.78 -4.21 -3.64
CA SER A 384 9.25 -3.07 -4.39
C SER A 384 8.02 -3.51 -5.22
N PRO A 385 6.91 -3.90 -4.56
CA PRO A 385 5.74 -4.46 -5.23
C PRO A 385 5.05 -3.42 -6.11
N TYR A 386 4.27 -3.87 -7.10
CA TYR A 386 3.36 -2.99 -7.81
C TYR A 386 2.24 -2.51 -6.90
N LEU A 387 1.98 -1.20 -6.89
CA LEU A 387 1.06 -0.57 -5.94
C LEU A 387 -0.35 -0.46 -6.52
N ILE A 388 -1.34 -0.91 -5.77
CA ILE A 388 -2.77 -0.82 -6.11
C ILE A 388 -3.44 0.11 -5.09
N LYS A 389 -4.16 1.12 -5.56
CA LYS A 389 -4.82 2.12 -4.70
C LYS A 389 -6.31 2.31 -4.97
N ASN A 390 -6.85 1.74 -6.05
CA ASN A 390 -8.24 1.94 -6.48
C ASN A 390 -8.77 0.74 -7.29
N ALA A 391 -10.08 0.73 -7.53
CA ALA A 391 -10.77 -0.32 -8.26
C ALA A 391 -10.23 -0.53 -9.68
N GLU A 392 -9.97 0.54 -10.43
CA GLU A 392 -9.46 0.44 -11.81
C GLU A 392 -8.13 -0.32 -11.90
N GLN A 393 -7.23 -0.11 -10.94
CA GLN A 393 -5.96 -0.84 -10.88
C GLN A 393 -6.12 -2.30 -10.49
N LEU A 394 -7.08 -2.61 -9.60
CA LEU A 394 -7.37 -3.98 -9.20
C LEU A 394 -8.08 -4.74 -10.33
N GLN A 395 -9.06 -4.12 -10.98
CA GLN A 395 -9.70 -4.64 -12.20
C GLN A 395 -8.69 -4.86 -13.32
N TYR A 396 -7.69 -3.99 -13.45
CA TYR A 396 -6.63 -4.17 -14.44
C TYR A 396 -5.81 -5.44 -14.21
N LEU A 397 -5.48 -5.75 -12.95
CA LEU A 397 -4.81 -7.00 -12.61
C LEU A 397 -5.63 -8.20 -13.08
N ALA A 398 -6.93 -8.23 -12.77
CA ALA A 398 -7.83 -9.29 -13.23
C ALA A 398 -7.91 -9.38 -14.76
N TRP A 399 -8.18 -8.25 -15.41
CA TRP A 399 -8.33 -8.13 -16.86
C TRP A 399 -7.08 -8.59 -17.61
N SER A 400 -5.88 -8.27 -17.09
CA SER A 400 -4.61 -8.58 -17.74
C SER A 400 -4.27 -10.07 -17.83
N ILE A 401 -4.94 -10.94 -17.07
CA ILE A 401 -4.66 -12.38 -17.07
C ILE A 401 -5.14 -13.01 -18.38
N ASN A 402 -4.21 -13.70 -19.06
CA ASN A 402 -4.47 -14.42 -20.30
C ASN A 402 -3.38 -15.50 -20.51
N GLU A 403 -3.41 -16.18 -21.65
CA GLU A 403 -2.45 -17.26 -21.96
C GLU A 403 -0.97 -16.85 -21.98
N ASP A 404 -0.65 -15.56 -22.09
CA ASP A 404 0.74 -15.04 -22.04
C ASP A 404 1.07 -14.31 -20.74
N THR A 405 0.09 -14.07 -19.86
CA THR A 405 0.26 -13.27 -18.65
C THR A 405 -0.41 -13.94 -17.46
N ASP A 406 0.40 -14.47 -16.55
CA ASP A 406 -0.02 -15.08 -15.27
C ASP A 406 0.56 -14.35 -14.04
N TRP A 407 1.40 -13.33 -14.27
CA TRP A 407 2.14 -12.59 -13.24
C TRP A 407 3.05 -13.46 -12.36
N GLU A 408 3.64 -14.52 -12.93
CA GLU A 408 4.60 -15.38 -12.24
C GLU A 408 5.65 -14.62 -11.41
N GLY A 409 5.69 -14.91 -10.11
CA GLY A 409 6.69 -14.36 -9.18
C GLY A 409 6.57 -12.86 -8.91
N VAL A 410 5.54 -12.20 -9.46
CA VAL A 410 5.33 -10.75 -9.32
C VAL A 410 4.56 -10.43 -8.05
N TRP A 411 5.00 -9.39 -7.34
CA TRP A 411 4.39 -8.93 -6.10
C TRP A 411 3.55 -7.67 -6.29
N PHE A 412 2.33 -7.70 -5.74
CA PHE A 412 1.39 -6.59 -5.66
C PHE A 412 1.14 -6.20 -4.21
N ARG A 413 0.89 -4.90 -3.97
CA ARG A 413 0.51 -4.39 -2.66
C ARG A 413 -0.58 -3.32 -2.73
N GLN A 414 -1.65 -3.51 -1.99
CA GLN A 414 -2.70 -2.50 -1.79
C GLN A 414 -2.23 -1.38 -0.86
N THR A 415 -2.65 -0.15 -1.15
CA THR A 415 -2.18 1.07 -0.46
C THR A 415 -3.31 1.99 0.02
N ALA A 416 -4.56 1.60 -0.20
CA ALA A 416 -5.77 2.29 0.24
C ALA A 416 -6.95 1.31 0.24
N ASP A 417 -8.03 1.61 0.96
CA ASP A 417 -9.29 0.85 0.84
C ASP A 417 -9.84 0.94 -0.58
N ILE A 418 -10.44 -0.15 -1.08
CA ILE A 418 -11.00 -0.27 -2.42
C ILE A 418 -12.48 -0.65 -2.30
N SER A 419 -13.35 0.07 -3.01
CA SER A 419 -14.75 -0.34 -3.19
C SER A 419 -14.92 -0.87 -4.61
N LEU A 420 -15.56 -2.04 -4.72
CA LEU A 420 -15.98 -2.69 -5.95
C LEU A 420 -17.50 -2.59 -6.17
N GLU A 421 -18.18 -1.75 -5.39
CA GLU A 421 -19.63 -1.59 -5.49
C GLU A 421 -20.08 -1.21 -6.91
N GLY A 422 -21.08 -1.92 -7.42
CA GLY A 422 -21.60 -1.71 -8.78
C GLY A 422 -20.71 -2.26 -9.90
N ILE A 423 -19.63 -2.98 -9.57
CA ILE A 423 -18.77 -3.68 -10.53
C ILE A 423 -19.13 -5.17 -10.50
N ASP A 424 -19.53 -5.72 -11.64
CA ASP A 424 -19.57 -7.18 -11.82
C ASP A 424 -18.14 -7.69 -11.98
N TRP A 425 -17.68 -8.43 -10.98
CA TRP A 425 -16.27 -8.77 -10.82
C TRP A 425 -15.87 -9.94 -11.72
N ILE A 426 -14.79 -9.72 -12.46
CA ILE A 426 -14.07 -10.77 -13.17
C ILE A 426 -12.93 -11.26 -12.26
N PRO A 427 -12.86 -12.55 -11.93
CA PRO A 427 -11.83 -13.09 -11.03
C PRO A 427 -10.39 -12.90 -11.52
N ILE A 428 -9.47 -12.63 -10.60
CA ILE A 428 -8.01 -12.61 -10.87
C ILE A 428 -7.53 -14.06 -11.02
N GLY A 429 -7.24 -14.44 -12.25
CA GLY A 429 -7.06 -15.84 -12.61
C GLY A 429 -8.38 -16.59 -12.58
N TRP A 430 -8.62 -17.43 -13.58
CA TRP A 430 -9.92 -18.08 -13.75
C TRP A 430 -9.83 -19.28 -14.70
N ALA A 431 -10.89 -20.08 -14.72
CA ALA A 431 -11.06 -21.23 -15.58
C ALA A 431 -12.53 -21.37 -15.99
N LEU A 432 -12.75 -22.11 -17.08
CA LEU A 432 -14.07 -22.45 -17.61
C LEU A 432 -14.12 -23.90 -18.08
N GLU A 433 -15.27 -24.51 -17.87
CA GLU A 433 -15.65 -25.82 -18.42
C GLU A 433 -16.95 -25.68 -19.20
N ALA A 434 -17.06 -26.44 -20.29
CA ALA A 434 -18.26 -26.48 -21.11
C ALA A 434 -18.42 -27.84 -21.80
N GLU A 435 -19.61 -28.07 -22.37
CA GLU A 435 -19.83 -29.23 -23.21
C GLU A 435 -19.29 -28.95 -24.61
N ILE A 436 -18.29 -29.73 -25.05
CA ILE A 436 -17.75 -29.67 -26.42
C ILE A 436 -17.85 -31.08 -27.00
N ASN A 437 -18.50 -31.23 -28.15
CA ASN A 437 -18.72 -32.54 -28.79
C ASN A 437 -19.37 -33.60 -27.86
N ASN A 438 -20.31 -33.18 -27.01
CA ASN A 438 -20.98 -34.01 -25.98
C ASN A 438 -20.04 -34.53 -24.87
N GLN A 439 -18.88 -33.90 -24.67
CA GLN A 439 -17.95 -34.20 -23.58
C GLN A 439 -17.77 -32.97 -22.70
N GLU A 440 -17.60 -33.19 -21.39
CA GLU A 440 -17.15 -32.15 -20.45
C GLU A 440 -15.68 -31.83 -20.77
N GLU A 441 -15.40 -30.59 -21.18
CA GLU A 441 -14.07 -30.16 -21.59
C GLU A 441 -13.70 -28.84 -20.91
N THR A 442 -12.45 -28.73 -20.47
CA THR A 442 -11.89 -27.44 -20.00
C THR A 442 -11.68 -26.53 -21.20
N VAL A 443 -12.41 -25.41 -21.24
CA VAL A 443 -12.30 -24.39 -22.28
C VAL A 443 -10.99 -23.62 -22.13
N CYS A 444 -10.70 -23.21 -20.90
CA CYS A 444 -9.47 -22.50 -20.55
C CYS A 444 -9.18 -22.58 -19.05
N ALA A 445 -7.91 -22.37 -18.69
CA ALA A 445 -7.44 -22.22 -17.33
C ALA A 445 -6.25 -21.25 -17.32
N TYR A 446 -6.46 -20.07 -16.76
CA TYR A 446 -5.47 -19.00 -16.68
C TYR A 446 -5.21 -18.66 -15.21
N PRO A 447 -4.19 -19.29 -14.58
CA PRO A 447 -3.92 -19.06 -13.17
C PRO A 447 -3.29 -17.70 -12.91
N PHE A 448 -3.54 -17.16 -11.72
CA PHE A 448 -2.68 -16.15 -11.11
C PHE A 448 -1.50 -16.84 -10.39
N CYS A 449 -0.29 -16.53 -10.83
CA CYS A 449 0.98 -17.09 -10.33
C CYS A 449 1.82 -16.05 -9.56
N GLY A 450 1.21 -14.92 -9.20
CA GLY A 450 1.84 -13.84 -8.45
C GLY A 450 1.64 -13.92 -6.93
N CYS A 451 1.96 -12.83 -6.25
CA CYS A 451 1.75 -12.63 -4.82
C CYS A 451 1.01 -11.32 -4.57
N PHE A 452 0.05 -11.31 -3.64
CA PHE A 452 -0.76 -10.16 -3.31
C PHE A 452 -0.79 -9.88 -1.80
N ASP A 453 -0.39 -8.67 -1.44
CA ASP A 453 -0.40 -8.14 -0.08
C ASP A 453 -1.47 -7.04 0.01
N GLY A 454 -2.60 -7.31 0.67
CA GLY A 454 -3.68 -6.35 0.84
C GLY A 454 -3.31 -5.16 1.74
N GLY A 455 -2.12 -5.18 2.35
CA GLY A 455 -1.58 -4.07 3.13
C GLY A 455 -2.38 -3.76 4.41
N GLY A 456 -3.35 -4.61 4.75
CA GLY A 456 -4.30 -4.43 5.84
C GLY A 456 -5.43 -3.44 5.53
N TYR A 457 -5.66 -3.14 4.25
CA TYR A 457 -6.78 -2.31 3.78
C TYR A 457 -7.98 -3.20 3.40
N THR A 458 -9.15 -2.59 3.35
CA THR A 458 -10.41 -3.28 3.02
C THR A 458 -10.66 -3.27 1.51
N ILE A 459 -11.22 -4.37 0.99
CA ILE A 459 -11.92 -4.44 -0.29
C ILE A 459 -13.40 -4.67 0.02
N SER A 460 -14.28 -3.77 -0.43
CA SER A 460 -15.71 -3.78 -0.09
C SER A 460 -16.60 -3.94 -1.32
N GLY A 461 -17.74 -4.60 -1.18
CA GLY A 461 -18.75 -4.73 -2.23
C GLY A 461 -18.31 -5.59 -3.42
N LEU A 462 -17.49 -6.61 -3.19
CA LEU A 462 -17.13 -7.60 -4.21
C LEU A 462 -18.40 -8.36 -4.64
N THR A 463 -18.75 -8.29 -5.92
CA THR A 463 -19.91 -9.02 -6.48
C THR A 463 -19.48 -9.85 -7.67
N VAL A 464 -19.70 -11.17 -7.63
CA VAL A 464 -19.55 -12.07 -8.79
C VAL A 464 -20.92 -12.64 -9.12
N GLY A 465 -21.55 -12.16 -10.19
CA GLY A 465 -22.95 -12.49 -10.48
C GLY A 465 -23.94 -11.98 -9.44
N SER A 466 -25.20 -12.38 -9.56
CA SER A 466 -26.30 -12.00 -8.65
C SER A 466 -27.23 -13.18 -8.38
N ALA A 467 -28.14 -13.04 -7.40
CA ALA A 467 -29.15 -14.07 -7.15
C ALA A 467 -30.09 -14.28 -8.35
N GLU A 468 -30.41 -13.21 -9.09
CA GLU A 468 -31.27 -13.25 -10.27
C GLU A 468 -30.54 -13.62 -11.56
N ALA A 469 -29.24 -13.32 -11.64
CA ALA A 469 -28.36 -13.66 -12.76
C ALA A 469 -27.01 -14.13 -12.22
N PRO A 470 -26.89 -15.41 -11.81
CA PRO A 470 -25.65 -15.98 -11.31
C PRO A 470 -24.56 -16.00 -12.39
N SER A 471 -23.30 -15.97 -11.96
CA SER A 471 -22.15 -16.10 -12.84
C SER A 471 -22.04 -17.53 -13.39
N GLY A 472 -21.73 -17.64 -14.68
CA GLY A 472 -21.43 -18.92 -15.34
C GLY A 472 -19.95 -19.33 -15.26
N LEU A 473 -19.16 -18.73 -14.36
CA LEU A 473 -17.74 -19.05 -14.19
C LEU A 473 -17.55 -20.29 -13.31
N MET A 474 -16.71 -21.22 -13.74
CA MET A 474 -16.28 -22.39 -12.96
C MET A 474 -15.52 -21.99 -11.69
N THR A 475 -14.83 -20.84 -11.71
CA THR A 475 -14.02 -20.34 -10.58
C THR A 475 -14.46 -18.93 -10.20
N ALA A 476 -15.32 -18.81 -9.17
CA ALA A 476 -15.98 -17.56 -8.79
C ALA A 476 -15.45 -17.04 -7.44
N ALA A 477 -14.59 -16.02 -7.49
CA ALA A 477 -13.99 -15.39 -6.29
C ALA A 477 -13.28 -14.07 -6.63
N LEU A 478 -12.67 -13.40 -5.64
CA LEU A 478 -11.68 -12.35 -5.92
C LEU A 478 -10.54 -12.89 -6.80
N PHE A 479 -9.95 -14.03 -6.41
CA PHE A 479 -8.96 -14.80 -7.19
C PHE A 479 -9.58 -16.13 -7.65
N GLY A 480 -9.95 -16.28 -8.91
CA GLY A 480 -10.66 -17.49 -9.34
C GLY A 480 -9.77 -18.73 -9.30
N LEU A 481 -8.60 -18.65 -9.93
CA LEU A 481 -7.62 -19.73 -10.01
C LEU A 481 -6.22 -19.20 -9.66
N THR A 482 -5.55 -19.84 -8.70
CA THR A 482 -4.14 -19.55 -8.39
C THR A 482 -3.29 -20.80 -8.55
N SER A 483 -2.02 -20.68 -8.96
CA SER A 483 -1.12 -21.83 -9.07
C SER A 483 0.32 -21.53 -8.63
N GLY A 484 0.87 -22.38 -7.76
CA GLY A 484 2.30 -22.41 -7.42
C GLY A 484 3.06 -23.52 -8.17
N GLU A 485 4.10 -24.09 -7.53
CA GLU A 485 4.93 -25.19 -8.05
C GLU A 485 5.08 -26.40 -7.11
N TYR A 486 4.32 -26.48 -6.02
CA TYR A 486 4.38 -27.59 -5.07
C TYR A 486 3.82 -28.87 -5.71
N THR A 487 4.74 -29.75 -6.12
CA THR A 487 4.42 -31.03 -6.77
C THR A 487 4.80 -32.24 -5.92
N THR A 488 5.62 -32.05 -4.87
CA THR A 488 6.06 -33.11 -3.95
C THR A 488 5.35 -33.01 -2.59
N ASN A 489 5.49 -34.06 -1.77
CA ASN A 489 5.08 -34.07 -0.36
C ASN A 489 6.27 -33.75 0.56
N GLU A 490 7.26 -33.00 0.08
CA GLU A 490 8.39 -32.57 0.90
C GLU A 490 8.05 -31.27 1.64
N ALA A 491 8.79 -30.99 2.72
CA ALA A 491 8.64 -29.73 3.44
C ALA A 491 8.93 -28.55 2.48
N PRO A 492 8.12 -27.49 2.50
CA PRO A 492 8.32 -26.36 1.61
C PRO A 492 9.67 -25.69 1.87
N THR A 493 10.42 -25.46 0.81
CA THR A 493 11.66 -24.67 0.82
C THR A 493 11.41 -23.30 0.19
N ASP A 494 12.23 -22.30 0.56
CA ASP A 494 12.04 -20.91 0.12
C ASP A 494 12.29 -20.69 -1.39
N ASP A 495 12.89 -21.67 -2.08
CA ASP A 495 13.21 -21.62 -3.51
C ASP A 495 12.08 -22.12 -4.42
N VAL A 496 11.05 -22.77 -3.88
CA VAL A 496 9.91 -23.25 -4.68
C VAL A 496 8.82 -22.18 -4.75
N ARG A 497 8.37 -21.88 -5.97
CA ARG A 497 7.34 -20.85 -6.22
C ARG A 497 6.02 -21.22 -5.55
N ARG A 498 5.41 -20.22 -4.92
CA ARG A 498 4.09 -20.29 -4.28
C ARG A 498 3.34 -18.99 -4.47
N VAL A 499 2.01 -19.07 -4.41
CA VAL A 499 1.16 -17.89 -4.39
C VAL A 499 0.96 -17.44 -2.94
N VAL A 500 1.33 -16.20 -2.63
CA VAL A 500 1.13 -15.60 -1.30
C VAL A 500 -0.04 -14.63 -1.38
N LEU A 501 -1.10 -14.89 -0.62
CA LEU A 501 -2.25 -13.99 -0.44
C LEU A 501 -2.30 -13.58 1.02
N LYS A 502 -2.02 -12.32 1.34
CA LYS A 502 -1.97 -11.91 2.75
C LYS A 502 -2.52 -10.54 3.02
N ASP A 503 -2.98 -10.32 4.25
CA ASP A 503 -3.52 -9.05 4.72
C ASP A 503 -4.70 -8.53 3.85
N ILE A 504 -5.56 -9.43 3.35
CA ILE A 504 -6.70 -9.13 2.46
C ILE A 504 -8.01 -9.23 3.25
N HIS A 505 -8.77 -8.14 3.30
CA HIS A 505 -10.00 -8.04 4.10
C HIS A 505 -11.20 -7.70 3.22
N LEU A 506 -12.08 -8.68 3.01
CA LEU A 506 -13.28 -8.57 2.19
C LEU A 506 -14.50 -8.21 3.05
N ARG A 507 -15.21 -7.14 2.70
CA ARG A 507 -16.47 -6.75 3.37
C ARG A 507 -17.61 -6.73 2.37
N ASP A 508 -18.76 -7.23 2.82
CA ASP A 508 -19.97 -7.34 1.99
C ASP A 508 -19.71 -8.05 0.66
N ALA A 509 -18.98 -9.17 0.69
CA ALA A 509 -18.71 -9.97 -0.51
C ALA A 509 -19.93 -10.82 -0.87
N ALA A 510 -20.30 -10.84 -2.15
CA ALA A 510 -21.43 -11.58 -2.67
C ALA A 510 -21.01 -12.37 -3.92
N VAL A 511 -20.96 -13.70 -3.78
CA VAL A 511 -20.61 -14.60 -4.89
C VAL A 511 -21.82 -15.47 -5.21
N TYR A 512 -22.36 -15.35 -6.41
CA TYR A 512 -23.44 -16.18 -6.93
C TYR A 512 -22.97 -16.84 -8.22
N ALA A 513 -22.85 -18.16 -8.22
CA ALA A 513 -22.44 -18.93 -9.38
C ALA A 513 -23.36 -20.13 -9.62
N ASP A 514 -23.76 -20.30 -10.87
CA ASP A 514 -24.60 -21.40 -11.36
C ASP A 514 -24.01 -21.91 -12.67
N VAL A 515 -23.47 -23.13 -12.62
CA VAL A 515 -22.78 -23.74 -13.74
C VAL A 515 -23.24 -25.18 -13.92
N ARG A 516 -23.20 -25.69 -15.15
CA ARG A 516 -23.58 -27.08 -15.39
C ARG A 516 -22.59 -28.06 -14.75
N TYR A 517 -21.28 -27.80 -14.88
CA TYR A 517 -20.19 -28.69 -14.50
C TYR A 517 -19.54 -28.29 -13.16
N GLN A 518 -18.22 -28.41 -13.03
CA GLN A 518 -17.53 -28.17 -11.77
C GLN A 518 -17.65 -26.71 -11.35
N LEU A 519 -17.82 -26.49 -10.04
CA LEU A 519 -17.79 -25.15 -9.45
C LEU A 519 -16.81 -25.06 -8.30
N TYR A 520 -16.06 -23.96 -8.27
CA TYR A 520 -15.18 -23.51 -7.21
C TYR A 520 -15.51 -22.07 -6.85
N ALA A 521 -16.41 -21.89 -5.88
CA ALA A 521 -16.85 -20.59 -5.40
C ALA A 521 -16.28 -20.27 -4.01
N GLY A 522 -15.70 -19.09 -3.85
CA GLY A 522 -15.25 -18.59 -2.55
C GLY A 522 -15.14 -17.07 -2.54
N THR A 523 -15.02 -16.44 -1.37
CA THR A 523 -14.88 -14.98 -1.34
C THR A 523 -13.48 -14.56 -1.78
N LEU A 524 -12.44 -15.15 -1.19
CA LEU A 524 -11.04 -14.84 -1.49
C LEU A 524 -10.55 -15.58 -2.72
N ALA A 525 -10.69 -16.91 -2.75
CA ALA A 525 -10.23 -17.70 -3.89
C ALA A 525 -11.18 -18.83 -4.30
N GLY A 526 -11.26 -19.11 -5.61
CA GLY A 526 -12.00 -20.26 -6.13
C GLY A 526 -11.19 -21.52 -5.84
N THR A 527 -10.15 -21.76 -6.63
CA THR A 527 -9.23 -22.88 -6.40
C THR A 527 -7.77 -22.44 -6.35
N CYS A 528 -7.06 -22.96 -5.36
CA CYS A 528 -5.63 -22.78 -5.18
C CYS A 528 -4.89 -24.09 -5.44
N GLN A 529 -4.08 -24.13 -6.50
CA GLN A 529 -3.38 -25.34 -6.92
C GLN A 529 -1.87 -25.23 -6.64
N TYR A 530 -1.27 -26.37 -6.29
CA TYR A 530 0.18 -26.55 -6.22
C TYR A 530 0.93 -25.49 -5.38
N GLY A 531 0.45 -25.12 -4.19
CA GLY A 531 1.21 -24.22 -3.31
C GLY A 531 0.62 -22.83 -3.14
N VAL A 532 -0.17 -22.66 -2.09
CA VAL A 532 -0.71 -21.37 -1.64
C VAL A 532 -0.34 -21.07 -0.18
N GLU A 533 -0.06 -19.82 0.12
CA GLU A 533 0.05 -19.31 1.49
C GLU A 533 -0.96 -18.19 1.68
N ILE A 534 -2.00 -18.48 2.45
CA ILE A 534 -3.01 -17.50 2.85
C ILE A 534 -2.72 -17.11 4.29
N ASP A 535 -2.47 -15.83 4.56
CA ASP A 535 -2.19 -15.36 5.91
C ASP A 535 -2.94 -14.07 6.23
N ASN A 536 -3.61 -14.03 7.37
CA ASN A 536 -4.30 -12.83 7.84
C ASN A 536 -5.32 -12.30 6.81
N CYS A 537 -6.13 -13.20 6.25
CA CYS A 537 -7.18 -12.87 5.29
C CYS A 537 -8.55 -13.15 5.89
N ASP A 538 -9.53 -12.30 5.60
CA ASP A 538 -10.87 -12.49 6.12
C ASP A 538 -11.99 -11.95 5.24
N ALA A 539 -13.19 -12.48 5.44
CA ALA A 539 -14.35 -12.14 4.63
C ALA A 539 -15.66 -12.12 5.42
N THR A 540 -16.58 -11.24 5.03
CA THR A 540 -17.98 -11.23 5.46
C THR A 540 -18.90 -11.20 4.24
N GLY A 541 -20.03 -11.89 4.27
CA GLY A 541 -21.03 -11.82 3.20
C GLY A 541 -21.68 -13.16 2.85
N ILE A 542 -21.81 -13.47 1.55
CA ILE A 542 -22.48 -14.67 1.04
C ILE A 542 -21.71 -15.32 -0.12
N VAL A 543 -21.67 -16.65 -0.12
CA VAL A 543 -21.28 -17.47 -1.26
C VAL A 543 -22.43 -18.43 -1.57
N GLN A 544 -22.88 -18.44 -2.82
CA GLN A 544 -23.87 -19.36 -3.33
C GLN A 544 -23.35 -20.02 -4.60
N GLY A 545 -23.13 -21.32 -4.52
CA GLY A 545 -22.78 -22.17 -5.64
C GLY A 545 -23.87 -23.18 -5.96
N VAL A 546 -24.18 -23.32 -7.24
CA VAL A 546 -25.14 -24.28 -7.78
C VAL A 546 -24.51 -25.02 -8.96
N THR A 547 -24.69 -26.34 -9.01
CA THR A 547 -24.33 -27.15 -10.17
C THR A 547 -25.43 -28.10 -10.61
N ALA A 548 -25.45 -28.50 -11.88
CA ALA A 548 -26.40 -29.51 -12.38
C ALA A 548 -25.78 -30.92 -12.46
N ASP A 549 -24.68 -31.05 -13.19
CA ASP A 549 -24.15 -32.33 -13.66
C ASP A 549 -22.79 -32.69 -13.02
N SER A 550 -22.28 -31.89 -12.08
CA SER A 550 -20.98 -32.13 -11.44
C SER A 550 -20.89 -31.57 -10.01
N HIS A 551 -19.72 -31.58 -9.39
CA HIS A 551 -19.56 -31.19 -7.98
C HIS A 551 -19.62 -29.68 -7.76
N CYS A 552 -20.34 -29.26 -6.71
CA CYS A 552 -20.33 -27.90 -6.22
C CYS A 552 -19.37 -27.78 -5.03
N ARG A 553 -18.36 -26.91 -5.12
CA ARG A 553 -17.50 -26.52 -3.99
C ARG A 553 -17.73 -25.05 -3.69
N ALA A 554 -18.28 -24.76 -2.52
CA ALA A 554 -18.48 -23.40 -2.03
C ALA A 554 -17.84 -23.25 -0.64
N GLY A 555 -16.86 -22.35 -0.51
CA GLY A 555 -16.19 -22.10 0.76
C GLY A 555 -16.25 -20.63 1.14
N GLY A 556 -16.41 -20.32 2.43
CA GLY A 556 -16.53 -18.94 2.88
C GLY A 556 -15.26 -18.13 2.62
N LEU A 557 -14.07 -18.75 2.63
CA LEU A 557 -12.80 -18.11 2.26
C LEU A 557 -12.31 -18.61 0.90
N ILE A 558 -12.07 -19.92 0.77
CA ILE A 558 -11.66 -20.54 -0.50
C ILE A 558 -12.50 -21.76 -0.84
N ALA A 559 -12.74 -22.06 -2.11
CA ALA A 559 -13.48 -23.27 -2.47
C ALA A 559 -12.62 -24.54 -2.37
N SER A 560 -11.39 -24.50 -2.87
CA SER A 560 -10.49 -25.65 -2.89
C SER A 560 -9.04 -25.23 -2.74
N GLY A 561 -8.23 -26.00 -2.01
CA GLY A 561 -6.79 -25.80 -1.96
C GLY A 561 -5.99 -27.10 -1.96
N LEU A 562 -4.97 -27.14 -2.82
CA LEU A 562 -4.02 -28.24 -2.95
C LEU A 562 -2.61 -27.77 -2.57
N ARG A 563 -2.09 -28.32 -1.47
CA ARG A 563 -0.76 -28.05 -0.89
C ARG A 563 -0.56 -26.60 -0.49
N GLY A 564 -0.26 -26.37 0.78
CA GLY A 564 -0.06 -25.01 1.27
C GLY A 564 -0.59 -24.80 2.69
N ARG A 565 -0.78 -23.53 3.07
CA ARG A 565 -1.25 -23.18 4.39
C ARG A 565 -2.27 -22.05 4.39
N ILE A 566 -3.11 -22.05 5.41
CA ILE A 566 -3.99 -20.95 5.77
C ILE A 566 -3.71 -20.62 7.23
N THR A 567 -3.31 -19.38 7.51
CA THR A 567 -2.98 -18.92 8.85
C THR A 567 -3.74 -17.64 9.19
N ASN A 568 -4.08 -17.46 10.47
CA ASN A 568 -4.61 -16.20 11.01
C ASN A 568 -5.84 -15.65 10.26
N SER A 569 -6.63 -16.52 9.65
CA SER A 569 -7.68 -16.14 8.69
C SER A 569 -9.06 -16.50 9.23
N TRP A 570 -10.11 -15.78 8.81
CA TRP A 570 -11.45 -16.02 9.34
C TRP A 570 -12.58 -15.58 8.42
N THR A 571 -13.79 -16.08 8.68
CA THR A 571 -14.98 -15.70 7.91
C THR A 571 -16.22 -15.54 8.78
N ASP A 572 -17.09 -14.63 8.37
CA ASP A 572 -18.50 -14.56 8.76
C ASP A 572 -19.35 -14.49 7.48
N VAL A 573 -19.36 -15.62 6.77
CA VAL A 573 -19.94 -15.76 5.44
C VAL A 573 -21.01 -16.83 5.48
N THR A 574 -22.20 -16.52 4.98
CA THR A 574 -23.22 -17.54 4.72
C THR A 574 -22.86 -18.31 3.46
N VAL A 575 -22.75 -19.63 3.54
CA VAL A 575 -22.32 -20.47 2.43
C VAL A 575 -23.46 -21.38 1.98
N ASN A 576 -23.74 -21.41 0.69
CA ASN A 576 -24.77 -22.25 0.06
C ASN A 576 -24.11 -23.10 -1.03
N ALA A 577 -24.09 -24.43 -0.87
CA ALA A 577 -23.52 -25.37 -1.84
C ALA A 577 -24.58 -26.36 -2.32
N TYR A 578 -25.07 -26.22 -3.55
CA TYR A 578 -26.12 -27.09 -4.10
C TYR A 578 -25.70 -27.76 -5.40
N THR A 579 -26.17 -28.97 -5.61
CA THR A 579 -26.01 -29.72 -6.85
C THR A 579 -27.24 -30.56 -7.15
N ASP A 580 -27.52 -30.90 -8.41
CA ASP A 580 -28.44 -32.00 -8.72
C ASP A 580 -27.70 -33.33 -8.52
N THR A 581 -26.76 -33.68 -9.39
CA THR A 581 -26.23 -35.06 -9.48
C THR A 581 -24.85 -35.27 -8.86
N GLY A 582 -24.11 -34.19 -8.59
CA GLY A 582 -22.76 -34.25 -8.05
C GLY A 582 -22.71 -34.31 -6.52
N ARG A 583 -21.57 -33.89 -5.97
CA ARG A 583 -21.38 -33.74 -4.52
C ARG A 583 -21.42 -32.26 -4.18
N ALA A 584 -22.13 -31.93 -3.12
CA ALA A 584 -22.13 -30.59 -2.55
C ALA A 584 -21.11 -30.55 -1.41
N TYR A 585 -20.02 -29.81 -1.59
CA TYR A 585 -19.03 -29.49 -0.57
C TYR A 585 -19.23 -28.03 -0.15
N GLY A 586 -19.52 -27.81 1.13
CA GLY A 586 -19.79 -26.48 1.69
C GLY A 586 -19.05 -26.27 2.98
N ALA A 587 -18.37 -25.14 3.16
CA ALA A 587 -17.79 -24.83 4.46
C ALA A 587 -17.58 -23.36 4.75
N GLY A 588 -17.49 -23.01 6.04
CA GLY A 588 -17.19 -21.64 6.46
C GLY A 588 -15.80 -21.15 6.01
N ILE A 589 -14.79 -22.02 5.86
CA ILE A 589 -13.45 -21.62 5.38
C ILE A 589 -13.12 -22.25 4.02
N VAL A 590 -12.98 -23.57 3.96
CA VAL A 590 -12.51 -24.31 2.78
C VAL A 590 -13.53 -25.36 2.37
N ALA A 591 -14.06 -25.34 1.15
CA ALA A 591 -15.03 -26.38 0.77
C ALA A 591 -14.37 -27.76 0.67
N ALA A 592 -13.14 -27.83 0.15
CA ALA A 592 -12.33 -29.04 0.13
C ALA A 592 -10.83 -28.73 0.28
N SER A 593 -10.19 -29.27 1.31
CA SER A 593 -8.73 -29.21 1.45
C SER A 593 -8.05 -30.47 0.97
N ASN A 594 -6.84 -30.31 0.41
CA ASN A 594 -5.96 -31.42 0.08
C ASN A 594 -4.52 -31.00 0.41
N ARG A 595 -3.96 -31.60 1.45
CA ARG A 595 -2.64 -31.29 1.99
C ARG A 595 -2.48 -29.82 2.38
N LEU A 596 -3.51 -29.22 2.97
CA LEU A 596 -3.40 -27.89 3.56
C LEU A 596 -3.10 -28.00 5.05
N THR A 597 -2.21 -27.15 5.56
CA THR A 597 -2.07 -26.93 7.01
C THR A 597 -2.80 -25.64 7.37
N ILE A 598 -3.96 -25.77 8.03
CA ILE A 598 -4.80 -24.66 8.48
C ILE A 598 -4.54 -24.43 9.96
N VAL A 599 -4.03 -23.25 10.32
CA VAL A 599 -3.60 -22.95 11.68
C VAL A 599 -4.18 -21.64 12.14
N ASN A 600 -4.76 -21.60 13.34
CA ASN A 600 -5.22 -20.36 13.95
C ASN A 600 -6.29 -19.68 13.07
N VAL A 601 -7.39 -20.40 12.78
CA VAL A 601 -8.45 -19.99 11.85
C VAL A 601 -9.82 -20.16 12.48
N TYR A 602 -10.78 -19.31 12.15
CA TYR A 602 -12.16 -19.48 12.65
C TYR A 602 -13.26 -19.07 11.69
N SER A 603 -14.44 -19.69 11.83
CA SER A 603 -15.64 -19.34 11.06
C SER A 603 -16.86 -19.10 11.95
N LEU A 604 -17.66 -18.10 11.59
CA LEU A 604 -18.86 -17.71 12.32
C LEU A 604 -20.16 -17.92 11.55
N GLY A 605 -20.10 -17.86 10.21
CA GLY A 605 -21.27 -17.92 9.34
C GLY A 605 -21.89 -19.31 9.20
N ASP A 606 -23.17 -19.33 8.83
CA ASP A 606 -23.94 -20.56 8.61
C ASP A 606 -23.60 -21.23 7.25
N VAL A 607 -23.71 -22.55 7.20
CA VAL A 607 -23.47 -23.35 6.00
C VAL A 607 -24.71 -24.17 5.65
N TYR A 608 -25.13 -24.05 4.39
CA TYR A 608 -26.25 -24.73 3.79
C TYR A 608 -25.79 -25.52 2.56
N GLY A 609 -26.42 -26.65 2.30
CA GLY A 609 -26.19 -27.35 1.04
C GLY A 609 -27.05 -28.57 0.80
N GLY A 610 -26.93 -29.14 -0.41
CA GLY A 610 -27.75 -30.27 -0.81
C GLY A 610 -27.39 -30.84 -2.17
N SER A 611 -27.65 -32.13 -2.34
CA SER A 611 -27.70 -32.84 -3.62
C SER A 611 -29.14 -33.31 -3.87
N SER A 612 -29.52 -33.67 -5.11
CA SER A 612 -30.79 -34.39 -5.31
C SER A 612 -30.74 -35.81 -4.73
N SER A 613 -29.54 -36.38 -4.65
CA SER A 613 -29.27 -37.68 -4.05
C SER A 613 -28.89 -37.54 -2.57
N SER A 614 -29.37 -38.47 -1.75
CA SER A 614 -29.01 -38.55 -0.34
C SER A 614 -27.51 -38.85 -0.16
N ASN A 615 -26.95 -38.45 0.98
CA ASN A 615 -25.55 -38.69 1.37
C ASN A 615 -24.46 -38.15 0.42
N MET A 616 -24.81 -37.27 -0.53
CA MET A 616 -23.85 -36.60 -1.44
C MET A 616 -23.51 -35.17 -1.00
N THR A 617 -23.87 -34.82 0.24
CA THR A 617 -23.68 -33.48 0.82
C THR A 617 -22.71 -33.55 2.00
N PHE A 618 -21.65 -32.76 1.93
CA PHE A 618 -20.57 -32.69 2.90
C PHE A 618 -20.37 -31.24 3.36
N LEU A 619 -20.80 -30.93 4.58
CA LEU A 619 -20.81 -29.56 5.11
C LEU A 619 -20.08 -29.48 6.46
N GLY A 620 -19.16 -28.52 6.59
CA GLY A 620 -18.43 -28.28 7.83
C GLY A 620 -18.27 -26.81 8.18
N GLY A 621 -18.04 -26.51 9.45
CA GLY A 621 -17.75 -25.13 9.85
C GLY A 621 -16.41 -24.63 9.29
N ILE A 622 -15.38 -25.48 9.26
CA ILE A 622 -14.05 -25.17 8.72
C ILE A 622 -13.87 -25.79 7.34
N ASP A 623 -14.13 -27.10 7.21
CA ASP A 623 -13.88 -27.83 5.96
C ASP A 623 -15.07 -28.70 5.53
N GLY A 624 -15.42 -28.69 4.25
CA GLY A 624 -16.46 -29.57 3.71
C GLY A 624 -15.91 -30.98 3.52
N MET A 625 -14.70 -31.09 2.98
CA MET A 625 -13.96 -32.33 2.79
C MET A 625 -12.51 -32.11 3.20
N GLU A 626 -12.18 -32.56 4.41
CA GLU A 626 -10.85 -32.49 4.96
C GLU A 626 -9.95 -33.54 4.31
N GLY A 627 -8.84 -33.06 3.76
CA GLY A 627 -7.67 -33.84 3.38
C GLY A 627 -6.39 -33.16 3.88
N GLY A 628 -6.47 -32.47 5.03
CA GLY A 628 -5.50 -31.51 5.53
C GLY A 628 -5.14 -31.70 7.01
N VAL A 629 -4.58 -30.67 7.63
CA VAL A 629 -4.30 -30.61 9.06
C VAL A 629 -4.93 -29.33 9.60
N HIS A 630 -5.73 -29.43 10.65
CA HIS A 630 -6.29 -28.28 11.36
C HIS A 630 -5.69 -28.15 12.77
N LEU A 631 -5.23 -26.95 13.11
CA LEU A 631 -4.55 -26.65 14.36
C LEU A 631 -5.07 -25.36 14.98
N ASN A 632 -5.54 -25.41 16.22
CA ASN A 632 -6.01 -24.23 16.94
C ASN A 632 -7.11 -23.46 16.19
N CYS A 633 -8.06 -24.19 15.60
CA CYS A 633 -9.16 -23.64 14.81
C CYS A 633 -10.48 -23.72 15.59
N TYR A 634 -11.44 -22.84 15.28
CA TYR A 634 -12.79 -23.00 15.81
C TYR A 634 -13.93 -22.57 14.88
N SER A 635 -15.12 -23.16 15.03
CA SER A 635 -16.32 -22.79 14.29
C SER A 635 -17.51 -22.54 15.22
N SER A 636 -18.45 -21.67 14.79
CA SER A 636 -19.64 -21.34 15.59
C SER A 636 -20.98 -21.34 14.84
N GLY A 637 -20.99 -21.42 13.51
CA GLY A 637 -22.19 -21.36 12.68
C GLY A 637 -23.04 -22.64 12.71
N ASN A 638 -24.28 -22.54 12.22
CA ASN A 638 -25.18 -23.68 12.02
C ASN A 638 -24.87 -24.37 10.69
N ILE A 639 -25.09 -25.69 10.64
CA ILE A 639 -24.87 -26.50 9.44
C ILE A 639 -26.18 -27.20 9.07
N THR A 640 -26.66 -26.98 7.84
CA THR A 640 -27.93 -27.53 7.36
C THR A 640 -27.80 -28.18 5.99
N SER A 641 -28.05 -29.49 5.93
CA SER A 641 -28.26 -30.19 4.66
C SER A 641 -29.74 -30.30 4.33
N SER A 642 -30.11 -30.00 3.07
CA SER A 642 -31.47 -30.22 2.58
C SER A 642 -31.83 -31.70 2.42
N LYS A 643 -30.85 -32.60 2.47
CA LYS A 643 -30.99 -34.06 2.36
C LYS A 643 -30.45 -34.79 3.58
N ALA A 644 -30.81 -36.06 3.69
CA ALA A 644 -30.20 -36.90 4.71
C ALA A 644 -28.73 -37.15 4.33
N THR A 645 -27.84 -37.01 5.30
CA THR A 645 -26.42 -37.22 5.09
C THR A 645 -25.71 -37.54 6.41
N SER A 646 -24.70 -38.41 6.38
CA SER A 646 -23.74 -38.55 7.48
C SER A 646 -22.65 -37.46 7.48
N GLY A 647 -22.54 -36.72 6.36
CA GLY A 647 -21.49 -35.77 6.02
C GLY A 647 -21.63 -34.35 6.57
N ILE A 648 -22.36 -34.14 7.67
CA ILE A 648 -22.37 -32.84 8.36
C ILE A 648 -21.64 -32.92 9.69
N GLY A 649 -20.77 -31.95 9.95
CA GLY A 649 -20.06 -31.83 11.21
C GLY A 649 -19.77 -30.37 11.56
N ALA A 650 -19.58 -30.08 12.84
CA ALA A 650 -19.37 -28.72 13.29
C ALA A 650 -18.03 -28.14 12.81
N ILE A 651 -16.99 -28.96 12.65
CA ILE A 651 -15.69 -28.60 12.05
C ILE A 651 -15.62 -29.10 10.61
N ASN A 652 -15.80 -30.40 10.40
CA ASN A 652 -15.59 -31.04 9.10
C ASN A 652 -16.84 -31.77 8.62
N GLY A 653 -17.19 -31.63 7.34
CA GLY A 653 -18.26 -32.42 6.73
C GLY A 653 -17.83 -33.88 6.49
N LEU A 654 -16.69 -34.06 5.84
CA LEU A 654 -16.06 -35.35 5.59
C LEU A 654 -14.59 -35.29 5.96
N VAL A 655 -14.07 -36.38 6.51
CA VAL A 655 -12.67 -36.52 6.87
C VAL A 655 -12.05 -37.66 6.07
N GLY A 656 -11.01 -37.33 5.29
CA GLY A 656 -10.28 -38.26 4.42
C GLY A 656 -9.04 -38.88 5.08
N GLY A 657 -8.42 -39.84 4.39
CA GLY A 657 -7.33 -40.70 4.91
C GLY A 657 -6.01 -40.07 5.35
N ILE A 658 -5.81 -38.77 5.09
CA ILE A 658 -4.58 -38.04 5.44
C ILE A 658 -4.85 -36.83 6.35
N SER A 659 -6.03 -36.83 6.97
CA SER A 659 -6.55 -35.72 7.76
C SER A 659 -6.15 -35.80 9.23
N LEU A 660 -6.02 -34.66 9.91
CA LEU A 660 -5.73 -34.62 11.34
C LEU A 660 -6.18 -33.29 11.95
N ASN A 661 -7.08 -33.35 12.94
CA ASN A 661 -7.49 -32.20 13.74
C ASN A 661 -6.79 -32.22 15.09
N LYS A 662 -6.25 -31.08 15.52
CA LYS A 662 -5.58 -30.95 16.81
C LYS A 662 -5.90 -29.62 17.48
N ALA A 663 -6.36 -29.68 18.73
CA ALA A 663 -6.78 -28.51 19.50
C ALA A 663 -7.79 -27.65 18.71
N CYS A 664 -8.77 -28.30 18.07
CA CYS A 664 -9.86 -27.62 17.38
C CYS A 664 -11.10 -27.56 18.28
N TYR A 665 -11.98 -26.59 18.07
CA TYR A 665 -13.12 -26.36 18.96
C TYR A 665 -14.38 -25.94 18.19
N TYR A 666 -15.55 -26.34 18.64
CA TYR A 666 -16.80 -25.97 17.98
C TYR A 666 -17.89 -25.60 18.97
N ASN A 667 -18.80 -24.73 18.53
CA ASN A 667 -19.98 -24.36 19.31
C ASN A 667 -20.94 -25.55 19.44
N SER A 668 -21.08 -26.12 20.64
CA SER A 668 -22.00 -27.22 20.90
C SER A 668 -23.47 -26.80 20.96
N ASP A 669 -23.73 -25.49 21.05
CA ASP A 669 -25.09 -24.94 21.05
C ASP A 669 -25.57 -24.57 19.63
N SER A 670 -24.73 -24.70 18.60
CA SER A 670 -25.19 -24.59 17.21
C SER A 670 -26.00 -25.83 16.81
N THR A 671 -26.63 -25.79 15.64
CA THR A 671 -27.43 -26.92 15.14
C THR A 671 -26.78 -27.58 13.93
N LEU A 672 -26.74 -28.92 13.96
CA LEU A 672 -26.59 -29.74 12.77
C LEU A 672 -27.99 -30.23 12.35
N THR A 673 -28.39 -29.94 11.12
CA THR A 673 -29.70 -30.33 10.57
C THR A 673 -29.52 -31.09 9.27
N ALA A 674 -30.19 -32.23 9.11
CA ALA A 674 -30.22 -33.01 7.87
C ALA A 674 -31.68 -33.37 7.53
N ALA A 675 -32.09 -33.14 6.28
CA ALA A 675 -33.47 -33.37 5.81
C ALA A 675 -34.54 -32.72 6.72
N GLY A 676 -34.25 -31.52 7.26
CA GLY A 676 -35.16 -30.81 8.17
C GLY A 676 -35.27 -31.37 9.59
N SER A 677 -34.49 -32.40 9.93
CA SER A 677 -34.42 -33.00 11.26
C SER A 677 -33.10 -32.70 11.97
N PRO A 678 -33.08 -32.50 13.31
CA PRO A 678 -31.84 -32.37 14.06
C PRO A 678 -30.95 -33.62 13.94
N ALA A 679 -29.67 -33.43 13.69
CA ALA A 679 -28.65 -34.48 13.69
C ALA A 679 -27.83 -34.46 14.99
N GLU A 680 -27.12 -35.56 15.27
CA GLU A 680 -26.19 -35.63 16.40
C GLU A 680 -25.08 -34.58 16.25
N MET A 681 -24.89 -33.75 17.27
CA MET A 681 -23.79 -32.79 17.33
C MET A 681 -22.45 -33.52 17.45
N LYS A 682 -21.59 -33.36 16.44
CA LYS A 682 -20.26 -33.96 16.35
C LYS A 682 -19.30 -33.04 15.62
N ALA A 683 -18.00 -33.16 15.92
CA ALA A 683 -16.97 -32.35 15.26
C ALA A 683 -16.88 -32.65 13.76
N SER A 684 -16.83 -33.93 13.40
CA SER A 684 -16.66 -34.38 12.03
C SER A 684 -17.82 -35.27 11.60
N GLY A 685 -18.29 -35.05 10.37
CA GLY A 685 -19.40 -35.77 9.77
C GLY A 685 -19.05 -37.20 9.37
N ALA A 686 -18.87 -37.42 8.07
CA ALA A 686 -18.50 -38.72 7.52
C ALA A 686 -17.01 -38.98 7.75
N ASN A 687 -16.65 -40.18 8.20
CA ASN A 687 -15.27 -40.55 8.44
C ASN A 687 -14.97 -41.89 7.75
N TYR A 688 -14.11 -41.85 6.72
CA TYR A 688 -13.77 -43.01 5.89
C TYR A 688 -12.39 -43.60 6.20
N SER A 689 -11.76 -43.16 7.28
CA SER A 689 -10.44 -43.60 7.66
C SER A 689 -10.32 -43.42 9.16
N ASN A 690 -9.76 -44.35 9.93
CA ASN A 690 -9.65 -44.22 11.39
C ASN A 690 -8.60 -43.14 11.79
N VAL A 691 -8.79 -41.90 11.35
CA VAL A 691 -7.94 -40.74 11.58
C VAL A 691 -8.25 -40.12 12.93
N THR A 692 -7.25 -39.42 13.47
CA THR A 692 -7.33 -38.77 14.78
C THR A 692 -8.07 -37.43 14.66
N ASP A 693 -9.19 -37.30 15.37
CA ASP A 693 -10.02 -36.10 15.42
C ASP A 693 -10.03 -35.52 16.85
N GLU A 694 -9.09 -34.62 17.17
CA GLU A 694 -9.02 -33.93 18.47
C GLU A 694 -9.69 -32.55 18.42
N ALA A 695 -11.00 -32.57 18.14
CA ALA A 695 -11.88 -31.41 18.16
C ALA A 695 -12.87 -31.48 19.34
N PHE A 696 -12.97 -30.39 20.11
CA PHE A 696 -13.65 -30.37 21.41
C PHE A 696 -14.86 -29.42 21.44
N PRO A 697 -16.01 -29.83 21.97
CA PRO A 697 -17.17 -28.97 22.10
C PRO A 697 -16.93 -27.85 23.13
N LYS A 698 -17.53 -26.68 22.86
CA LYS A 698 -17.67 -25.55 23.77
C LYS A 698 -19.08 -25.00 23.64
N THR A 699 -19.75 -24.74 24.76
CA THR A 699 -21.03 -23.99 24.71
C THR A 699 -20.81 -22.60 24.11
N TYR A 700 -21.87 -21.97 23.63
CA TYR A 700 -21.78 -20.62 23.04
C TYR A 700 -21.20 -19.61 24.06
N ALA A 701 -21.56 -19.75 25.34
CA ALA A 701 -21.02 -18.92 26.41
C ALA A 701 -19.52 -19.13 26.65
N GLU A 702 -19.02 -20.37 26.49
CA GLU A 702 -17.60 -20.67 26.63
C GLU A 702 -16.81 -20.20 25.41
N ILE A 703 -17.27 -20.51 24.19
CA ILE A 703 -16.54 -20.21 22.94
C ILE A 703 -16.46 -18.72 22.62
N THR A 704 -17.30 -17.90 23.24
CA THR A 704 -17.27 -16.44 23.15
C THR A 704 -16.55 -15.77 24.33
N GLY A 705 -16.07 -16.56 25.30
CA GLY A 705 -15.51 -16.07 26.56
C GLY A 705 -13.99 -15.84 26.57
N GLU A 706 -13.54 -15.07 27.56
CA GLU A 706 -12.12 -14.73 27.76
C GLU A 706 -11.24 -15.96 28.06
N GLU A 707 -11.76 -16.96 28.77
CA GLU A 707 -11.02 -18.19 29.05
C GLU A 707 -10.72 -18.96 27.76
N PHE A 708 -11.64 -18.95 26.80
CA PHE A 708 -11.42 -19.57 25.50
C PHE A 708 -10.38 -18.80 24.67
N ALA A 709 -10.42 -17.46 24.67
CA ALA A 709 -9.37 -16.66 24.06
C ALA A 709 -7.99 -16.96 24.67
N GLN A 710 -7.90 -17.14 25.99
CA GLN A 710 -6.66 -17.52 26.68
C GLN A 710 -6.19 -18.93 26.30
N LEU A 711 -7.11 -19.89 26.15
CA LEU A 711 -6.81 -21.23 25.68
C LEU A 711 -6.20 -21.19 24.27
N LEU A 712 -6.84 -20.51 23.32
CA LEU A 712 -6.33 -20.40 21.95
C LEU A 712 -4.96 -19.69 21.90
N ASN A 713 -4.74 -18.67 22.73
CA ASN A 713 -3.44 -18.02 22.86
C ASN A 713 -2.36 -18.96 23.45
N THR A 714 -2.74 -19.84 24.38
CA THR A 714 -1.84 -20.83 24.97
C THR A 714 -1.44 -21.87 23.93
N ASN A 715 -2.40 -22.36 23.15
CA ASN A 715 -2.15 -23.27 22.04
C ASN A 715 -1.25 -22.64 20.98
N ALA A 716 -1.50 -21.38 20.59
CA ALA A 716 -0.67 -20.65 19.64
C ALA A 716 0.77 -20.48 20.13
N ALA A 717 0.97 -20.13 21.41
CA ALA A 717 2.30 -20.05 22.02
C ALA A 717 3.01 -21.42 22.16
N GLY A 718 2.23 -22.50 22.23
CA GLY A 718 2.71 -23.89 22.30
C GLY A 718 2.68 -24.64 20.97
N ILE A 719 2.53 -23.94 19.83
CA ILE A 719 2.21 -24.59 18.55
C ILE A 719 3.30 -25.58 18.09
N SER A 720 4.57 -25.33 18.43
CA SER A 720 5.66 -26.25 18.10
C SER A 720 5.44 -27.65 18.66
N GLN A 721 4.89 -27.75 19.88
CA GLN A 721 4.56 -29.05 20.48
C GLN A 721 3.42 -29.72 19.74
N LEU A 722 2.37 -28.97 19.39
CA LEU A 722 1.24 -29.50 18.62
C LEU A 722 1.70 -30.02 17.26
N LEU A 723 2.57 -29.27 16.56
CA LEU A 723 3.15 -29.70 15.29
C LEU A 723 3.97 -30.98 15.42
N ASP A 724 4.73 -31.15 16.51
CA ASP A 724 5.49 -32.38 16.77
C ASP A 724 4.58 -33.59 17.04
N GLU A 725 3.43 -33.38 17.68
CA GLU A 725 2.40 -34.40 17.85
C GLU A 725 1.75 -34.76 16.52
N VAL A 726 1.41 -33.76 15.69
CA VAL A 726 0.88 -34.01 14.33
C VAL A 726 1.88 -34.79 13.48
N ARG A 727 3.18 -34.44 13.50
CA ARG A 727 4.22 -35.18 12.76
C ARG A 727 4.31 -36.66 13.12
N GLN A 728 3.97 -37.02 14.35
CA GLN A 728 3.97 -38.42 14.80
C GLN A 728 2.74 -39.20 14.33
N GLY A 729 1.61 -38.51 14.13
CA GLY A 729 0.35 -39.10 13.67
C GLY A 729 0.14 -39.04 12.15
N LEU A 730 0.90 -38.19 11.43
CA LEU A 730 0.74 -37.97 9.99
C LEU A 730 1.57 -38.97 9.16
N ASP A 731 0.98 -39.51 8.10
CA ASP A 731 1.72 -40.23 7.06
C ASP A 731 2.53 -39.24 6.20
N LEU A 732 3.77 -39.00 6.61
CA LEU A 732 4.67 -38.04 5.96
C LEU A 732 5.07 -38.42 4.53
N GLU A 733 4.86 -39.67 4.09
CA GLU A 733 5.04 -40.03 2.67
C GLU A 733 3.90 -39.47 1.81
N ARG A 734 2.71 -39.31 2.40
CA ARG A 734 1.49 -38.87 1.71
C ARG A 734 1.15 -37.40 1.95
N HIS A 735 1.64 -36.77 3.04
CA HIS A 735 1.30 -35.40 3.43
C HIS A 735 2.42 -34.72 4.25
N ALA A 736 2.83 -33.51 3.87
CA ALA A 736 3.74 -32.65 4.65
C ALA A 736 3.02 -31.55 5.44
N LEU A 737 3.68 -31.03 6.49
CA LEU A 737 3.26 -29.80 7.15
C LEU A 737 3.81 -28.57 6.42
N TYR A 738 2.91 -27.70 5.95
CA TYR A 738 3.25 -26.47 5.24
C TYR A 738 3.36 -25.25 6.16
N TYR A 739 2.93 -25.38 7.41
CA TYR A 739 3.24 -24.44 8.49
C TYR A 739 4.33 -25.02 9.39
N THR A 740 5.44 -24.30 9.53
CA THR A 740 6.62 -24.71 10.30
C THR A 740 7.06 -23.65 11.31
N GLY A 741 6.22 -22.64 11.57
CA GLY A 741 6.49 -21.56 12.52
C GLY A 741 6.55 -22.04 13.97
N ASP A 742 7.08 -21.18 14.83
CA ASP A 742 7.17 -21.40 16.29
C ASP A 742 5.99 -20.77 17.07
N GLY A 743 5.02 -20.20 16.35
CA GLY A 743 3.86 -19.53 16.92
C GLY A 743 4.03 -18.03 17.13
N SER A 744 5.25 -17.48 16.95
CA SER A 744 5.50 -16.04 17.09
C SER A 744 4.82 -15.19 16.00
N ASP A 745 4.48 -15.81 14.87
CA ASP A 745 3.75 -15.24 13.74
C ASP A 745 2.23 -15.45 13.83
N LEU A 746 1.72 -16.19 14.81
CA LEU A 746 0.29 -16.40 15.00
C LEU A 746 -0.37 -15.21 15.71
N ALA A 747 -1.50 -14.77 15.16
CA ALA A 747 -2.31 -13.70 15.70
C ALA A 747 -2.86 -14.08 17.09
N ARG A 748 -2.91 -13.08 17.98
CA ARG A 748 -3.45 -13.23 19.32
C ARG A 748 -4.97 -13.16 19.33
N TRP A 749 -5.58 -13.89 20.24
CA TRP A 749 -7.02 -13.95 20.45
C TRP A 749 -7.49 -13.02 21.58
N ALA A 750 -8.65 -12.40 21.42
CA ALA A 750 -9.35 -11.67 22.48
C ALA A 750 -10.87 -11.68 22.21
N VAL A 751 -11.67 -11.36 23.23
CA VAL A 751 -13.11 -11.13 23.05
C VAL A 751 -13.32 -9.76 22.39
N ILE A 752 -13.85 -9.76 21.17
CA ILE A 752 -14.16 -8.56 20.37
C ILE A 752 -15.57 -8.72 19.83
N ASP A 753 -16.43 -7.72 20.08
CA ASP A 753 -17.82 -7.70 19.64
C ASP A 753 -18.63 -8.97 19.98
N GLY A 754 -18.37 -9.56 21.15
CA GLY A 754 -19.09 -10.75 21.63
C GLY A 754 -18.65 -12.08 21.02
N ALA A 755 -17.52 -12.12 20.30
CA ALA A 755 -16.89 -13.34 19.82
C ALA A 755 -15.37 -13.33 20.10
N VAL A 756 -14.74 -14.50 20.14
CA VAL A 756 -13.27 -14.60 20.29
C VAL A 756 -12.60 -14.42 18.94
N ARG A 757 -12.00 -13.25 18.70
CA ARG A 757 -11.43 -12.84 17.41
C ARG A 757 -9.95 -12.51 17.53
N PHE A 758 -9.29 -12.26 16.40
CA PHE A 758 -7.92 -11.78 16.41
C PHE A 758 -7.84 -10.34 16.91
N THR A 759 -6.88 -10.06 17.79
CA THR A 759 -6.53 -8.69 18.18
C THR A 759 -5.81 -8.00 17.02
N PRO A 760 -6.11 -6.73 16.72
CA PRO A 760 -5.29 -5.95 15.78
C PRO A 760 -3.82 -5.98 16.22
N GLY A 761 -2.91 -6.24 15.28
CA GLY A 761 -1.47 -6.20 15.51
C GLY A 761 -0.98 -4.84 16.01
N THR A 762 0.28 -4.76 16.45
CA THR A 762 0.90 -3.49 16.81
C THR A 762 1.68 -2.90 15.63
N GLN A 763 1.83 -1.57 15.62
CA GLN A 763 2.66 -0.84 14.67
C GLN A 763 3.49 0.23 15.37
N GLU A 764 4.65 0.53 14.79
CA GLU A 764 5.56 1.56 15.24
C GLU A 764 5.84 2.55 14.11
N ILE A 765 6.12 3.79 14.46
CA ILE A 765 6.61 4.81 13.53
C ILE A 765 8.12 4.83 13.63
N THR A 766 8.80 4.50 12.53
CA THR A 766 10.26 4.69 12.41
C THR A 766 10.55 5.96 11.63
N VAL A 767 11.64 6.66 11.95
CA VAL A 767 12.10 7.88 11.26
C VAL A 767 13.59 7.79 10.95
N SER A 768 14.06 8.49 9.91
CA SER A 768 15.48 8.46 9.54
C SER A 768 16.39 9.18 10.55
N SER A 769 15.85 10.14 11.31
CA SER A 769 16.53 10.79 12.42
C SER A 769 15.50 11.45 13.37
N PRO A 770 15.72 11.44 14.70
CA PRO A 770 14.90 12.20 15.64
C PRO A 770 15.14 13.72 15.56
N VAL A 771 16.28 14.16 14.98
CA VAL A 771 16.67 15.57 14.87
C VAL A 771 17.26 15.88 13.49
N PHE A 772 16.81 16.97 12.87
CA PHE A 772 17.36 17.51 11.62
C PHE A 772 17.91 18.91 11.84
N ASP A 773 19.23 19.07 11.72
CA ASP A 773 19.91 20.35 11.77
C ASP A 773 20.14 20.87 10.35
N VAL A 774 19.45 21.96 10.00
CA VAL A 774 19.53 22.61 8.68
C VAL A 774 19.82 24.10 8.85
N THR A 775 20.21 24.78 7.79
CA THR A 775 20.45 26.23 7.77
C THR A 775 19.40 26.94 6.93
N TYR A 776 19.05 28.17 7.31
CA TYR A 776 18.14 29.01 6.53
C TYR A 776 18.55 29.09 5.05
N GLY A 777 17.63 28.70 4.15
CA GLY A 777 17.85 28.65 2.71
C GLY A 777 18.31 27.30 2.16
N ASP A 778 18.48 26.29 3.01
CA ASP A 778 18.70 24.90 2.57
C ASP A 778 17.47 24.36 1.82
N LYS A 779 17.72 23.37 0.94
CA LYS A 779 16.67 22.74 0.13
C LYS A 779 15.71 21.91 1.00
N PRO A 780 14.43 21.72 0.60
CA PRO A 780 13.51 20.82 1.27
C PRO A 780 14.05 19.37 1.36
N PHE A 781 13.70 18.65 2.42
CA PHE A 781 14.13 17.28 2.70
C PHE A 781 12.97 16.41 3.22
N ASN A 782 13.10 15.08 3.23
CA ASN A 782 12.08 14.16 3.75
C ASN A 782 12.47 13.62 5.13
N ILE A 783 11.49 13.46 6.02
CA ILE A 783 11.70 12.85 7.35
C ILE A 783 12.02 11.35 7.25
N GLY A 784 11.56 10.70 6.18
CA GLY A 784 11.74 9.26 5.97
C GLY A 784 10.98 8.43 6.99
N ALA A 785 9.80 8.90 7.43
CA ALA A 785 8.96 8.17 8.35
C ALA A 785 8.32 6.95 7.68
N LYS A 786 8.20 5.84 8.40
CA LYS A 786 7.53 4.61 7.95
C LYS A 786 6.67 4.04 9.08
N ALA A 787 5.48 3.55 8.75
CA ALA A 787 4.59 2.79 9.62
C ALA A 787 3.79 1.79 8.77
N LYS A 788 2.97 0.95 9.43
CA LYS A 788 2.12 -0.03 8.75
C LYS A 788 0.82 0.58 8.21
N THR A 789 0.33 1.65 8.84
CA THR A 789 -0.83 2.43 8.39
C THR A 789 -0.43 3.81 7.84
N ALA A 790 -1.39 4.52 7.24
CA ALA A 790 -1.18 5.85 6.69
C ALA A 790 -0.65 6.85 7.75
N LEU A 791 0.38 7.60 7.36
CA LEU A 791 1.05 8.57 8.23
C LEU A 791 0.43 9.96 8.09
N THR A 792 0.26 10.67 9.20
CA THR A 792 -0.05 12.11 9.20
C THR A 792 1.05 12.91 9.88
N TYR A 793 1.20 14.18 9.48
CA TYR A 793 2.30 15.04 9.89
C TYR A 793 1.77 16.41 10.33
N VAL A 794 2.15 16.85 11.53
CA VAL A 794 1.75 18.16 12.06
C VAL A 794 2.97 18.89 12.58
N SER A 795 3.24 20.09 12.05
CA SER A 795 4.29 20.97 12.57
C SER A 795 3.73 21.95 13.60
N ASP A 796 4.37 22.05 14.76
CA ASP A 796 4.03 23.04 15.79
C ASP A 796 4.38 24.49 15.38
N ASN A 797 5.25 24.65 14.37
CA ASN A 797 5.72 25.93 13.89
C ASN A 797 6.09 25.89 12.41
N ALA A 798 5.05 25.90 11.55
CA ALA A 798 5.19 25.90 10.10
C ALA A 798 6.02 27.08 9.54
N SER A 799 6.17 28.18 10.30
CA SER A 799 7.01 29.32 9.90
C SER A 799 8.51 29.06 9.99
N VAL A 800 8.92 28.02 10.72
CA VAL A 800 10.30 27.52 10.87
C VAL A 800 10.49 26.24 10.05
N ALA A 801 9.55 25.29 10.11
CA ALA A 801 9.56 24.10 9.27
C ALA A 801 8.14 23.68 8.92
N ALA A 802 7.73 23.82 7.66
CA ALA A 802 6.44 23.34 7.18
C ALA A 802 6.57 21.92 6.65
N VAL A 803 5.61 21.04 6.90
CA VAL A 803 5.60 19.65 6.42
C VAL A 803 4.34 19.39 5.61
N ASN A 804 4.45 18.64 4.52
CA ASN A 804 3.28 18.23 3.71
C ASN A 804 2.84 16.79 4.05
N ALA A 805 1.77 16.32 3.40
CA ALA A 805 1.21 14.98 3.62
C ALA A 805 2.19 13.82 3.33
N ASN A 806 3.23 14.06 2.51
CA ASN A 806 4.23 13.04 2.15
C ASN A 806 5.47 13.08 3.07
N GLY A 807 5.43 13.84 4.18
CA GLY A 807 6.56 13.98 5.10
C GLY A 807 7.72 14.83 4.56
N LYS A 808 7.48 15.65 3.53
CA LYS A 808 8.49 16.56 2.96
C LYS A 808 8.47 17.89 3.70
N VAL A 809 9.60 18.21 4.31
CA VAL A 809 9.83 19.41 5.11
C VAL A 809 10.41 20.54 4.27
N THR A 810 9.76 21.69 4.30
CA THR A 810 10.24 22.95 3.72
C THR A 810 10.84 23.82 4.82
N VAL A 811 12.12 24.19 4.64
CA VAL A 811 12.88 25.01 5.60
C VAL A 811 12.38 26.46 5.56
N GLY A 812 11.85 26.92 6.69
CA GLY A 812 11.36 28.27 6.92
C GLY A 812 12.40 29.16 7.59
N ASN A 813 11.98 29.99 8.54
CA ASN A 813 12.85 30.89 9.30
C ASN A 813 13.79 30.14 10.26
N ALA A 814 14.88 30.79 10.66
CA ALA A 814 15.74 30.25 11.71
C ALA A 814 14.98 30.16 13.05
N GLY A 815 15.15 29.04 13.75
CA GLY A 815 14.41 28.65 14.95
C GLY A 815 14.32 27.14 15.07
N THR A 816 13.45 26.65 15.96
CA THR A 816 13.17 25.22 16.13
C THR A 816 11.68 24.98 15.91
N ALA A 817 11.36 23.89 15.22
CA ALA A 817 10.01 23.36 15.06
C ALA A 817 10.01 21.87 15.41
N LYS A 818 8.91 21.37 15.97
CA LYS A 818 8.66 19.96 16.19
C LYS A 818 7.58 19.49 15.22
N ILE A 819 7.84 18.38 14.58
CA ILE A 819 6.89 17.71 13.68
C ILE A 819 6.44 16.43 14.37
N THR A 820 5.17 16.38 14.74
CA THR A 820 4.51 15.19 15.27
C THR A 820 4.01 14.34 14.10
N ILE A 821 4.34 13.06 14.16
CA ILE A 821 3.97 12.04 13.17
C ILE A 821 3.07 11.05 13.88
N SER A 822 1.93 10.72 13.27
CA SER A 822 0.98 9.74 13.80
C SER A 822 0.62 8.70 12.75
N ALA A 823 0.28 7.50 13.22
CA ALA A 823 -0.26 6.40 12.42
C ALA A 823 -1.50 5.89 13.17
N ALA A 824 -2.68 6.11 12.59
CA ALA A 824 -3.95 5.81 13.25
C ALA A 824 -4.18 4.30 13.37
N ALA A 825 -5.07 3.90 14.28
CA ALA A 825 -5.55 2.52 14.31
C ALA A 825 -6.37 2.23 13.05
N ASN A 826 -6.32 0.98 12.59
CA ASN A 826 -7.30 0.40 11.68
C ASN A 826 -7.73 -0.97 12.23
N THR A 827 -8.48 -1.74 11.44
CA THR A 827 -8.89 -3.10 11.78
C THR A 827 -7.70 -4.03 12.09
N GLN A 828 -6.55 -3.76 11.47
CA GLN A 828 -5.37 -4.63 11.50
C GLN A 828 -4.29 -4.21 12.47
N TYR A 829 -4.20 -2.92 12.77
CA TYR A 829 -3.16 -2.37 13.62
C TYR A 829 -3.75 -1.40 14.61
N SER A 830 -3.40 -1.57 15.88
CA SER A 830 -3.61 -0.56 16.91
C SER A 830 -2.87 0.74 16.53
N ALA A 831 -3.32 1.89 17.03
CA ALA A 831 -2.65 3.16 16.75
C ALA A 831 -1.18 3.11 17.22
N ALA A 832 -0.26 3.61 16.40
CA ALA A 832 1.13 3.75 16.82
C ALA A 832 1.27 4.87 17.87
N GLU A 833 2.25 4.74 18.76
CA GLU A 833 2.66 5.88 19.58
C GLU A 833 3.21 7.00 18.68
N ASN A 834 2.75 8.23 18.89
CA ASN A 834 3.16 9.38 18.08
C ASN A 834 4.66 9.66 18.23
N VAL A 835 5.37 9.76 17.11
CA VAL A 835 6.79 10.13 17.09
C VAL A 835 6.94 11.62 16.80
N THR A 836 7.79 12.30 17.55
CA THR A 836 8.09 13.72 17.34
C THR A 836 9.52 13.90 16.84
N VAL A 837 9.67 14.56 15.69
CA VAL A 837 10.96 14.94 15.10
C VAL A 837 11.23 16.42 15.34
N THR A 838 12.44 16.77 15.74
CA THR A 838 12.84 18.18 15.92
C THR A 838 13.62 18.68 14.71
N VAL A 839 13.18 19.80 14.11
CA VAL A 839 13.90 20.49 13.03
C VAL A 839 14.49 21.78 13.56
N ASN A 840 15.81 21.85 13.62
CA ASN A 840 16.55 23.05 14.01
C ASN A 840 17.04 23.77 12.76
N VAL A 841 16.56 24.99 12.55
CA VAL A 841 16.99 25.85 11.45
C VAL A 841 17.97 26.89 12.00
N ALA A 842 19.25 26.69 11.73
CA ALA A 842 20.31 27.63 12.06
C ALA A 842 20.27 28.87 11.15
N LYS A 843 20.72 30.02 11.67
CA LYS A 843 20.89 31.23 10.85
C LYS A 843 22.00 31.05 9.82
N ALA A 844 21.75 31.45 8.58
CA ALA A 844 22.71 31.45 7.49
C ALA A 844 23.83 32.49 7.68
N ALA A 845 24.98 32.29 7.04
CA ALA A 845 26.08 33.24 7.09
C ALA A 845 25.79 34.50 6.25
N SER A 846 26.12 35.68 6.78
CA SER A 846 26.18 36.91 5.99
C SER A 846 27.58 37.16 5.46
N SER A 847 27.69 37.93 4.38
CA SER A 847 28.96 38.48 3.91
C SER A 847 28.89 39.99 3.76
N VAL A 848 29.97 40.68 4.16
CA VAL A 848 30.10 42.14 4.07
C VAL A 848 31.41 42.48 3.40
N THR A 849 31.38 43.35 2.39
CA THR A 849 32.57 43.83 1.69
C THR A 849 32.64 45.35 1.70
N LEU A 850 33.88 45.88 1.71
CA LEU A 850 34.19 47.29 1.75
C LEU A 850 35.36 47.57 0.79
N LYS A 851 35.39 48.74 0.15
CA LYS A 851 36.45 49.12 -0.81
C LYS A 851 37.33 50.25 -0.24
N ALA A 852 38.62 50.23 -0.56
CA ALA A 852 39.57 51.27 -0.15
C ALA A 852 39.25 52.64 -0.78
N LYS A 853 39.64 53.74 -0.11
CA LYS A 853 39.37 55.11 -0.56
C LYS A 853 40.49 56.07 -0.18
N THR A 854 40.78 57.05 -1.04
CA THR A 854 41.75 58.13 -0.77
C THR A 854 41.06 59.48 -0.87
N VAL A 855 41.31 60.38 0.08
CA VAL A 855 40.79 61.76 0.12
C VAL A 855 41.89 62.74 0.54
N THR A 856 41.71 64.04 0.31
CA THR A 856 42.65 65.10 0.74
C THR A 856 42.16 65.78 2.01
N TYR A 857 43.07 66.11 2.94
CA TYR A 857 42.76 66.78 4.20
C TYR A 857 41.98 68.08 3.98
N ASN A 858 40.78 68.18 4.56
CA ASN A 858 39.91 69.36 4.48
C ASN A 858 39.40 69.82 5.86
N GLY A 859 39.97 69.28 6.95
CA GLY A 859 39.56 69.58 8.32
C GLY A 859 38.30 68.86 8.81
N LYS A 860 37.62 68.07 7.96
CA LYS A 860 36.45 67.25 8.33
C LYS A 860 36.81 65.76 8.41
N ALA A 861 36.00 64.98 9.11
CA ALA A 861 36.16 63.52 9.15
C ALA A 861 35.92 62.91 7.76
N ALA A 862 36.86 62.10 7.29
CA ALA A 862 36.74 61.33 6.07
C ALA A 862 35.89 60.08 6.31
N ALA A 863 34.94 59.81 5.41
CA ALA A 863 34.12 58.59 5.42
C ALA A 863 34.54 57.61 4.32
N ILE A 864 34.57 56.32 4.66
CA ILE A 864 34.70 55.21 3.69
C ILE A 864 33.44 55.09 2.82
N GLY A 865 33.49 54.30 1.74
CA GLY A 865 32.31 54.06 0.88
C GLY A 865 31.24 53.18 1.55
N LYS A 866 30.04 53.12 0.95
CA LYS A 866 28.95 52.21 1.39
C LYS A 866 29.42 50.75 1.31
N ALA A 867 29.05 49.93 2.29
CA ALA A 867 29.38 48.52 2.33
C ALA A 867 28.38 47.75 1.45
N SER A 868 28.83 46.69 0.79
CA SER A 868 27.95 45.75 0.10
C SER A 868 27.74 44.53 0.99
N VAL A 869 26.47 44.18 1.23
CA VAL A 869 26.06 43.09 2.13
C VAL A 869 25.23 42.09 1.33
N LYS A 870 25.53 40.81 1.49
CA LYS A 870 24.69 39.69 1.02
C LYS A 870 24.33 38.82 2.22
N GLY A 871 23.04 38.58 2.43
CA GLY A 871 22.50 37.92 3.63
C GLY A 871 21.73 38.93 4.50
N SER A 872 22.19 39.13 5.74
CA SER A 872 21.48 39.92 6.76
C SER A 872 21.06 41.32 6.29
N THR A 873 19.82 41.67 6.64
CA THR A 873 19.22 43.00 6.54
C THR A 873 19.49 43.89 7.76
N GLY A 874 20.24 43.36 8.74
CA GLY A 874 20.57 44.05 9.98
C GLY A 874 21.34 45.37 9.76
N LYS A 875 21.30 46.23 10.78
CA LYS A 875 21.94 47.56 10.74
C LYS A 875 23.44 47.46 10.41
N ILE A 876 23.89 48.29 9.46
CA ILE A 876 25.30 48.40 9.06
C ILE A 876 25.99 49.49 9.90
N THR A 877 27.16 49.17 10.46
CA THR A 877 28.00 50.11 11.21
C THR A 877 29.45 50.11 10.71
N TYR A 878 30.14 51.25 10.85
CA TYR A 878 31.53 51.41 10.42
C TYR A 878 32.41 51.74 11.61
N LYS A 879 33.55 51.06 11.73
CA LYS A 879 34.60 51.42 12.70
C LYS A 879 35.89 51.75 11.96
N TYR A 880 36.60 52.75 12.45
CA TYR A 880 37.86 53.25 11.89
C TYR A 880 38.99 53.00 12.87
N TYR A 881 40.18 52.70 12.35
CA TYR A 881 41.35 52.31 13.12
C TYR A 881 42.59 53.01 12.57
N SER A 882 43.58 53.29 13.44
CA SER A 882 44.86 53.89 13.04
C SER A 882 45.91 52.88 12.60
N ASP A 883 45.67 51.58 12.79
CA ASP A 883 46.60 50.49 12.47
C ASP A 883 45.94 49.40 11.60
N SER A 884 46.77 48.66 10.85
CA SER A 884 46.31 47.62 9.92
C SER A 884 45.74 46.39 10.59
N LYS A 885 46.10 46.13 11.85
CA LYS A 885 45.56 45.01 12.65
C LYS A 885 44.20 45.36 13.26
N CYS A 886 43.78 46.62 13.16
CA CYS A 886 42.57 47.17 13.76
C CYS A 886 42.52 47.01 15.29
N ALA A 887 43.66 47.17 15.96
CA ALA A 887 43.77 47.13 17.42
C ALA A 887 43.50 48.50 18.08
N ALA A 888 43.81 49.60 17.39
CA ALA A 888 43.66 50.97 17.87
C ALA A 888 42.50 51.67 17.15
N GLN A 889 41.29 51.55 17.71
CA GLN A 889 40.09 52.21 17.17
C GLN A 889 40.17 53.73 17.36
N VAL A 890 39.79 54.49 16.34
CA VAL A 890 39.69 55.95 16.37
C VAL A 890 38.24 56.39 16.21
N LYS A 891 37.86 57.49 16.88
CA LYS A 891 36.50 58.05 16.79
C LYS A 891 36.16 58.51 15.37
N SER A 892 37.15 59.06 14.64
CA SER A 892 36.99 59.50 13.25
C SER A 892 38.36 59.73 12.59
N ALA A 893 38.47 59.40 11.30
CA ALA A 893 39.66 59.68 10.50
C ALA A 893 39.63 61.14 10.01
N VAL A 894 40.35 62.06 10.66
CA VAL A 894 40.32 63.50 10.34
C VAL A 894 41.66 63.99 9.80
N ASN A 895 42.76 63.65 10.47
CA ASN A 895 44.10 64.16 10.13
C ASN A 895 44.70 63.37 8.95
N ALA A 896 45.62 63.99 8.21
CA ALA A 896 46.32 63.30 7.14
C ALA A 896 47.10 62.08 7.67
N GLY A 897 47.02 60.97 6.96
CA GLY A 897 47.54 59.66 7.36
C GLY A 897 46.74 58.49 6.78
N THR A 898 47.19 57.28 7.05
CA THR A 898 46.49 56.05 6.65
C THR A 898 45.66 55.55 7.83
N TYR A 899 44.38 55.31 7.57
CA TYR A 899 43.44 54.67 8.49
C TYR A 899 42.94 53.37 7.87
N TYR A 900 42.30 52.54 8.68
CA TYR A 900 41.69 51.29 8.26
C TYR A 900 40.23 51.28 8.69
N ALA A 901 39.34 50.89 7.79
CA ALA A 901 37.91 50.83 8.06
C ALA A 901 37.42 49.39 7.96
N LYS A 902 36.54 49.00 8.90
CA LYS A 902 35.75 47.77 8.83
C LYS A 902 34.26 48.14 8.85
N ALA A 903 33.48 47.44 8.04
CA ALA A 903 32.02 47.48 8.08
C ALA A 903 31.51 46.23 8.81
N PHE A 904 30.44 46.39 9.59
CA PHE A 904 29.78 45.32 10.32
C PHE A 904 28.29 45.35 10.00
N VAL A 905 27.73 44.21 9.63
CA VAL A 905 26.26 44.02 9.57
C VAL A 905 25.85 43.23 10.80
N ALA A 906 24.84 43.73 11.53
CA ALA A 906 24.24 43.00 12.64
C ALA A 906 23.52 41.73 12.13
N ALA A 907 23.30 40.75 12.99
CA ALA A 907 22.44 39.61 12.67
C ALA A 907 20.98 40.07 12.51
N ASP A 908 20.19 39.32 11.76
CA ASP A 908 18.73 39.47 11.69
C ASP A 908 18.03 38.16 12.07
N LYS A 909 16.73 38.00 11.72
CA LYS A 909 15.97 36.78 12.04
C LYS A 909 16.64 35.52 11.49
N ASN A 910 17.20 35.59 10.27
CA ASN A 910 17.60 34.41 9.49
C ASN A 910 19.10 34.36 9.16
N TYR A 911 19.84 35.45 9.33
CA TYR A 911 21.26 35.54 9.01
C TYR A 911 22.10 35.99 10.22
N LYS A 912 23.30 35.40 10.35
CA LYS A 912 24.32 35.77 11.35
C LYS A 912 24.93 37.14 11.02
N SER A 913 25.48 37.82 12.04
CA SER A 913 26.26 39.05 11.85
C SER A 913 27.55 38.76 11.07
N ALA A 914 28.04 39.74 10.32
CA ALA A 914 29.31 39.61 9.60
C ALA A 914 30.11 40.91 9.61
N SER A 915 31.42 40.79 9.47
CA SER A 915 32.36 41.91 9.40
C SER A 915 33.20 41.84 8.13
N SER A 916 33.43 42.98 7.48
CA SER A 916 34.34 43.06 6.36
C SER A 916 35.80 42.88 6.79
N LYS A 917 36.66 42.46 5.85
CA LYS A 917 38.10 42.68 5.98
C LYS A 917 38.39 44.19 6.14
N ALA A 918 39.50 44.51 6.80
CA ALA A 918 39.94 45.90 6.94
C ALA A 918 40.41 46.44 5.60
N VAL A 919 39.95 47.63 5.22
CA VAL A 919 40.41 48.33 3.99
C VAL A 919 40.98 49.70 4.31
N LYS A 920 41.93 50.16 3.49
CA LYS A 920 42.62 51.44 3.70
C LYS A 920 41.71 52.63 3.37
N LEU A 921 41.69 53.61 4.28
CA LEU A 921 41.21 54.97 4.08
C LEU A 921 42.41 55.91 4.21
N THR A 922 42.88 56.45 3.09
CA THR A 922 44.05 57.34 3.08
C THR A 922 43.61 58.81 3.03
N ILE A 923 44.09 59.63 3.97
CA ILE A 923 43.92 61.08 3.96
C ILE A 923 45.25 61.74 3.59
N SER A 924 45.35 62.31 2.40
CA SER A 924 46.55 62.99 1.90
C SER A 924 46.68 64.41 2.47
N LYS A 925 47.93 64.89 2.70
CA LYS A 925 48.19 66.26 3.19
C LYS A 925 47.73 67.33 2.18
N ALA A 926 47.11 68.39 2.68
CA ALA A 926 46.71 69.56 1.89
C ALA A 926 47.90 70.51 1.62
N ALA A 927 47.75 71.47 0.70
CA ALA A 927 48.80 72.42 0.36
C ALA A 927 48.87 73.61 1.35
N THR A 928 50.08 74.15 1.60
CA THR A 928 50.29 75.39 2.39
C THR A 928 50.57 76.58 1.47
N LYS A 929 50.12 77.77 1.87
CA LYS A 929 50.39 79.06 1.20
C LYS A 929 51.04 80.05 2.19
N ALA A 930 52.14 80.72 1.80
CA ALA A 930 52.87 81.68 2.63
C ALA A 930 53.19 82.99 1.89
N THR A 931 53.13 84.16 2.56
CA THR A 931 53.32 85.49 1.93
C THR A 931 53.99 86.48 2.90
N LEU A 932 54.92 87.34 2.43
CA LEU A 932 55.77 88.24 3.24
C LEU A 932 55.75 89.70 2.73
N LYS A 933 55.76 90.70 3.62
CA LYS A 933 55.66 92.17 3.31
C LYS A 933 56.98 92.96 3.54
N ASN A 934 57.13 94.12 2.90
CA ASN A 934 58.30 95.02 3.01
C ASN A 934 58.33 95.84 4.34
N LYS A 935 59.50 96.33 4.79
CA LYS A 935 59.70 97.13 6.04
C LYS A 935 60.84 98.18 5.93
N THR A 936 60.71 99.35 6.56
CA THR A 936 61.74 100.44 6.58
C THR A 936 61.92 101.04 7.98
N VAL A 937 63.15 101.32 8.42
CA VAL A 937 63.50 101.90 9.75
C VAL A 937 64.73 102.82 9.73
N THR A 938 65.06 103.49 10.84
CA THR A 938 66.24 104.37 11.01
C THR A 938 67.28 103.74 11.95
N TYR A 939 68.56 103.90 11.66
CA TYR A 939 69.69 103.33 12.40
C TYR A 939 69.70 103.81 13.85
N ASN A 940 69.61 102.84 14.76
CA ASN A 940 69.55 103.03 16.21
C ASN A 940 70.61 102.20 16.96
N GLY A 941 71.56 101.60 16.21
CA GLY A 941 72.62 100.75 16.76
C GLY A 941 72.22 99.31 17.09
N LYS A 942 70.99 98.85 16.76
CA LYS A 942 70.52 97.46 16.97
C LYS A 942 70.14 96.76 15.66
N THR A 943 70.13 95.43 15.68
CA THR A 943 69.67 94.56 14.59
C THR A 943 68.14 94.68 14.41
N ILE A 944 67.64 94.65 13.16
CA ILE A 944 66.22 94.89 12.84
C ILE A 944 65.56 93.63 12.25
N ASP A 945 64.45 93.18 12.86
CA ASP A 945 63.69 92.03 12.38
C ASP A 945 62.81 92.34 11.14
N PRO A 946 62.61 91.39 10.20
CA PRO A 946 61.73 91.54 9.04
C PRO A 946 60.24 91.50 9.42
N ALA A 947 59.35 91.73 8.46
CA ALA A 947 57.92 91.52 8.68
C ALA A 947 57.61 90.03 8.95
N ARG A 948 56.54 89.74 9.71
CA ARG A 948 56.06 88.36 9.89
C ARG A 948 55.22 87.92 8.68
N PRO A 949 55.42 86.72 8.10
CA PRO A 949 54.64 86.28 6.95
C PRO A 949 53.22 85.87 7.36
N THR A 950 52.27 86.04 6.45
CA THR A 950 50.93 85.45 6.53
C THR A 950 50.99 84.03 5.97
N VAL A 951 50.52 83.04 6.72
CA VAL A 951 50.54 81.62 6.33
C VAL A 951 49.13 81.05 6.46
N THR A 952 48.63 80.42 5.39
CA THR A 952 47.36 79.68 5.36
C THR A 952 47.68 78.21 5.07
N GLY A 953 47.36 77.31 5.99
CA GLY A 953 47.75 75.89 5.93
C GLY A 953 48.67 75.52 7.10
N SER A 954 49.88 75.05 6.80
CA SER A 954 50.82 74.54 7.81
C SER A 954 51.11 75.53 8.94
N LYS A 955 51.11 75.02 10.18
CA LYS A 955 51.60 75.71 11.39
C LYS A 955 53.10 75.47 11.64
N GLY A 956 53.81 74.89 10.68
CA GLY A 956 55.23 74.57 10.79
C GLY A 956 56.11 75.81 11.01
N LYS A 957 57.29 75.58 11.62
CA LYS A 957 58.25 76.64 11.96
C LYS A 957 58.58 77.51 10.75
N ILE A 958 58.57 78.82 10.98
CA ILE A 958 58.90 79.85 9.98
C ILE A 958 60.36 80.27 10.15
N THR A 959 61.14 80.23 9.08
CA THR A 959 62.53 80.70 9.07
C THR A 959 62.74 81.74 7.98
N TYR A 960 63.53 82.78 8.26
CA TYR A 960 63.84 83.84 7.30
C TYR A 960 65.22 83.66 6.69
N ARG A 961 65.33 83.97 5.41
CA ARG A 961 66.61 84.07 4.69
C ARG A 961 66.74 85.48 4.14
N PHE A 962 67.89 86.11 4.40
CA PHE A 962 68.18 87.49 4.00
C PHE A 962 69.20 87.54 2.87
N TYR A 963 69.03 88.52 1.99
CA TYR A 963 69.79 88.67 0.76
C TYR A 963 70.13 90.14 0.52
N SER A 964 71.27 90.39 -0.14
CA SER A 964 71.68 91.74 -0.58
C SER A 964 71.11 92.13 -1.94
N ASP A 965 70.56 91.17 -2.70
CA ASP A 965 69.99 91.38 -4.03
C ASP A 965 68.49 91.05 -4.09
N SER A 966 67.79 91.64 -5.06
CA SER A 966 66.35 91.48 -5.25
C SER A 966 65.92 90.11 -5.73
N LYS A 967 66.83 89.35 -6.37
CA LYS A 967 66.57 87.99 -6.88
C LYS A 967 66.71 86.92 -5.78
N CYS A 968 67.12 87.32 -4.57
CA CYS A 968 67.40 86.45 -3.44
C CYS A 968 68.44 85.37 -3.78
N LYS A 969 69.54 85.74 -4.45
CA LYS A 969 70.65 84.83 -4.77
C LYS A 969 71.88 85.03 -3.87
N LYS A 970 72.18 86.27 -3.46
CA LYS A 970 73.33 86.60 -2.58
C LYS A 970 72.91 86.73 -1.11
N ALA A 971 73.03 85.65 -0.36
CA ALA A 971 72.67 85.62 1.06
C ALA A 971 73.59 86.52 1.91
N VAL A 972 73.05 87.11 2.98
CA VAL A 972 73.82 87.93 3.93
C VAL A 972 73.54 87.49 5.37
N LYS A 973 74.55 87.58 6.24
CA LYS A 973 74.49 87.15 7.65
C LYS A 973 74.18 88.28 8.65
N GLY A 974 74.10 89.55 8.22
CA GLY A 974 73.83 90.67 9.13
C GLY A 974 73.21 91.90 8.46
N HIS A 975 72.21 92.49 9.11
CA HIS A 975 71.41 93.64 8.66
C HIS A 975 71.32 94.74 9.73
N SER A 976 72.46 95.15 10.28
CA SER A 976 72.54 96.15 11.36
C SER A 976 73.05 97.52 10.91
N LYS A 977 73.51 97.66 9.66
CA LYS A 977 73.99 98.93 9.10
C LYS A 977 72.92 99.58 8.22
N ALA A 978 73.02 100.89 8.03
CA ALA A 978 72.14 101.61 7.09
C ALA A 978 72.32 101.04 5.66
N GLY A 979 71.22 100.65 5.00
CA GLY A 979 71.23 99.94 3.70
C GLY A 979 69.89 99.29 3.34
N THR A 980 69.80 98.60 2.20
CA THR A 980 68.62 97.84 1.74
C THR A 980 68.91 96.34 1.64
N TYR A 981 68.02 95.49 2.16
CA TYR A 981 68.10 94.02 2.20
C TYR A 981 66.80 93.37 1.67
N TYR A 982 66.84 92.09 1.26
CA TYR A 982 65.69 91.31 0.77
C TYR A 982 65.49 90.03 1.57
N VAL A 983 64.26 89.56 1.78
CA VAL A 983 63.90 88.49 2.73
C VAL A 983 62.88 87.53 2.13
N LYS A 984 63.07 86.21 2.32
CA LYS A 984 62.05 85.16 2.10
C LYS A 984 61.79 84.40 3.40
N ALA A 985 60.57 83.91 3.58
CA ALA A 985 60.18 83.07 4.70
C ALA A 985 59.83 81.65 4.22
N ASP A 986 60.43 80.64 4.83
CA ASP A 986 60.10 79.23 4.59
C ASP A 986 59.25 78.69 5.73
N VAL A 987 58.14 78.03 5.38
CA VAL A 987 57.22 77.36 6.30
C VAL A 987 57.37 75.86 6.12
N LYS A 988 57.83 75.18 7.17
CA LYS A 988 57.92 73.70 7.14
C LYS A 988 56.55 73.06 7.03
N ALA A 989 56.48 71.85 6.46
CA ALA A 989 55.28 71.01 6.50
C ALA A 989 54.87 70.72 7.96
N ASP A 990 53.59 70.47 8.20
CA ASP A 990 53.10 69.94 9.47
C ASP A 990 52.40 68.59 9.28
N LYS A 991 51.64 68.15 10.29
CA LYS A 991 50.92 66.87 10.28
C LYS A 991 49.94 66.77 9.11
N ASN A 992 49.29 67.86 8.71
CA ASN A 992 48.16 67.87 7.80
C ASN A 992 48.40 68.65 6.50
N TYR A 993 49.40 69.53 6.46
CA TYR A 993 49.72 70.37 5.31
C TYR A 993 51.18 70.22 4.86
N LYS A 994 51.43 70.35 3.56
CA LYS A 994 52.76 70.31 2.92
C LYS A 994 53.58 71.58 3.25
N ALA A 995 54.89 71.60 2.99
CA ALA A 995 55.76 72.77 3.19
C ALA A 995 55.51 73.86 2.13
N ALA A 996 55.88 75.12 2.42
CA ALA A 996 55.78 76.24 1.46
C ALA A 996 56.83 77.32 1.70
N THR A 997 57.18 78.08 0.65
CA THR A 997 58.08 79.24 0.72
C THR A 997 57.33 80.50 0.28
N SER A 998 57.56 81.63 0.96
CA SER A 998 56.94 82.92 0.64
C SER A 998 57.56 83.62 -0.58
N ASN A 999 56.87 84.66 -1.06
CA ASN A 999 57.47 85.67 -1.93
C ASN A 999 58.63 86.43 -1.23
N ALA A 1000 59.46 87.13 -2.00
CA ALA A 1000 60.55 87.98 -1.50
C ALA A 1000 60.05 89.38 -1.09
N ALA A 1001 60.58 89.93 0.01
CA ALA A 1001 60.23 91.26 0.56
C ALA A 1001 61.47 92.12 0.89
N LYS A 1002 61.36 93.46 0.89
CA LYS A 1002 62.45 94.43 1.16
C LYS A 1002 62.52 94.89 2.63
N LEU A 1003 63.73 95.10 3.16
CA LEU A 1003 64.05 95.69 4.47
C LEU A 1003 65.05 96.85 4.33
N VAL A 1004 64.71 98.08 4.73
CA VAL A 1004 65.54 99.31 4.54
C VAL A 1004 65.90 100.00 5.87
N ILE A 1005 67.16 100.47 6.05
CA ILE A 1005 67.69 101.13 7.27
C ILE A 1005 68.36 102.51 6.95
N LYS A 1006 67.96 103.65 7.58
CA LYS A 1006 68.43 105.07 7.32
C LYS A 1006 69.48 105.63 8.34
N LYS A 1007 70.22 106.74 8.09
CA LYS A 1007 71.26 107.38 9.00
C LYS A 1007 70.70 108.38 10.08
N ALA A 1008 71.47 108.75 11.12
CA ALA A 1008 71.11 109.63 12.27
C ALA A 1008 71.78 111.06 12.30
N ALA A 1009 71.46 112.00 13.23
CA ALA A 1009 71.92 113.43 13.22
C ALA A 1009 72.75 113.93 14.45
N GLN A 1010 73.53 115.05 14.36
CA GLN A 1010 74.43 115.63 15.43
C GLN A 1010 74.13 117.14 15.80
N LYS A 1011 74.58 117.67 16.98
CA LYS A 1011 74.30 119.07 17.51
C LYS A 1011 75.38 119.69 18.48
N VAL A 1012 75.55 121.03 18.54
CA VAL A 1012 76.38 121.78 19.56
C VAL A 1012 75.51 122.19 20.76
N LYS A 1013 75.98 122.02 22.02
CA LYS A 1013 75.15 122.19 23.24
C LYS A 1013 75.39 123.48 24.04
N THR A 1014 76.63 123.84 24.39
CA THR A 1014 76.94 125.02 25.25
C THR A 1014 78.24 125.72 24.87
N ILE A 1015 78.35 127.06 25.08
CA ILE A 1015 79.57 127.88 24.87
C ILE A 1015 79.68 128.91 26.03
N THR A 1016 80.80 128.97 26.77
CA THR A 1016 80.98 129.87 27.94
C THR A 1016 82.42 130.38 28.14
N ALA A 1017 82.58 131.61 28.68
CA ALA A 1017 83.84 132.16 29.20
C ALA A 1017 83.57 133.25 30.27
N ASN A 1018 84.27 133.20 31.41
CA ASN A 1018 84.12 134.14 32.54
C ASN A 1018 85.33 135.08 32.60
N ALA A 1019 85.14 136.40 32.58
CA ALA A 1019 86.26 137.32 32.72
C ALA A 1019 85.89 138.63 33.41
N THR A 1020 86.41 138.79 34.62
CA THR A 1020 86.68 140.11 35.20
C THR A 1020 88.20 140.26 35.24
N VAL A 1021 88.71 141.32 34.64
CA VAL A 1021 90.14 141.59 34.53
C VAL A 1021 90.44 142.87 35.33
N SER A 1022 91.36 142.80 36.28
CA SER A 1022 91.72 143.99 37.06
C SER A 1022 92.46 145.04 36.23
N ALA A 1023 92.00 146.28 36.31
CA ALA A 1023 92.62 147.44 35.67
C ALA A 1023 94.04 147.71 36.19
N SER A 1024 94.31 147.43 37.48
CA SER A 1024 95.66 147.51 38.05
C SER A 1024 96.64 146.55 37.39
N LYS A 1025 96.18 145.33 37.04
CA LYS A 1025 96.97 144.34 36.31
C LYS A 1025 97.14 144.73 34.84
N LEU A 1026 96.11 145.30 34.23
CA LEU A 1026 96.17 145.78 32.84
C LEU A 1026 97.10 146.99 32.64
N LYS A 1027 97.39 147.79 33.69
CA LYS A 1027 98.49 148.78 33.64
C LYS A 1027 99.86 148.11 33.47
N LYS A 1028 100.05 146.89 33.98
CA LYS A 1028 101.33 146.14 33.91
C LYS A 1028 101.43 145.28 32.64
N ALA A 1029 100.39 144.50 32.30
CA ALA A 1029 100.39 143.57 31.15
C ALA A 1029 98.98 143.18 30.65
N ALA A 1030 98.90 142.67 29.42
CA ALA A 1030 97.68 142.06 28.86
C ALA A 1030 97.26 140.80 29.66
N GLN A 1031 95.99 140.38 29.55
CA GLN A 1031 95.40 139.27 30.32
C GLN A 1031 94.61 138.30 29.42
N THR A 1032 94.50 137.02 29.76
CA THR A 1032 93.87 135.99 28.89
C THR A 1032 92.81 135.13 29.60
N VAL A 1033 91.84 134.57 28.84
CA VAL A 1033 90.66 133.80 29.30
C VAL A 1033 90.32 132.69 28.29
N LYS A 1034 90.03 131.44 28.70
CA LYS A 1034 89.64 130.34 27.76
C LYS A 1034 88.12 130.15 27.63
N ILE A 1035 87.67 129.71 26.45
CA ILE A 1035 86.29 129.32 26.12
C ILE A 1035 86.12 127.81 26.28
N LYS A 1036 85.00 127.37 26.88
CA LYS A 1036 84.61 125.96 26.99
C LYS A 1036 83.35 125.66 26.14
N THR A 1037 83.31 124.50 25.45
CA THR A 1037 82.14 124.01 24.67
C THR A 1037 81.83 122.52 24.92
N THR A 1038 80.54 122.15 24.91
CA THR A 1038 80.06 120.76 24.93
C THR A 1038 79.20 120.43 23.68
N ILE A 1039 79.29 119.21 23.11
CA ILE A 1039 78.55 118.77 21.90
C ILE A 1039 77.79 117.43 22.09
N VAL A 1040 76.77 117.17 21.25
CA VAL A 1040 76.06 115.89 21.09
C VAL A 1040 76.34 115.34 19.69
N GLY A 1041 77.26 114.39 19.62
CA GLY A 1041 77.81 113.87 18.37
C GLY A 1041 79.26 113.46 18.58
N LYS A 1042 79.86 112.83 17.57
CA LYS A 1042 81.27 112.39 17.60
C LYS A 1042 82.17 113.21 16.67
N GLY A 1043 81.64 114.26 16.02
CA GLY A 1043 82.42 115.13 15.14
C GLY A 1043 83.35 116.11 15.87
N LYS A 1044 84.46 116.49 15.24
CA LYS A 1044 85.51 117.39 15.74
C LYS A 1044 85.04 118.87 15.88
N VAL A 1045 85.49 119.61 16.91
CA VAL A 1045 85.04 120.99 17.28
C VAL A 1045 86.08 122.11 17.03
N THR A 1046 85.69 123.31 16.56
CA THR A 1046 86.58 124.49 16.31
C THR A 1046 85.97 125.86 16.69
N TYR A 1047 86.77 126.91 16.96
CA TYR A 1047 86.32 128.25 17.47
C TYR A 1047 86.76 129.45 16.58
N ALA A 1048 86.07 130.60 16.63
CA ALA A 1048 86.54 131.87 16.00
C ALA A 1048 85.88 133.15 16.56
N LYS A 1049 86.61 134.29 16.70
CA LYS A 1049 85.99 135.60 17.01
C LYS A 1049 85.12 136.04 15.84
N SER A 1050 83.83 136.21 16.08
CA SER A 1050 82.87 136.71 15.11
C SER A 1050 82.70 138.24 15.17
N SER A 1051 82.83 138.89 16.34
CA SER A 1051 82.78 140.36 16.48
C SER A 1051 83.32 140.89 17.83
N GLY A 1052 83.57 142.20 17.98
CA GLY A 1052 83.97 142.89 19.21
C GLY A 1052 85.32 143.63 19.14
N THR A 1053 85.66 144.44 20.16
CA THR A 1053 86.82 145.36 20.15
C THR A 1053 88.14 144.72 19.69
N LYS A 1054 88.96 145.49 18.96
CA LYS A 1054 90.30 145.05 18.49
C LYS A 1054 91.25 144.78 19.66
N SER A 1055 91.02 145.44 20.80
CA SER A 1055 91.76 145.22 22.04
C SER A 1055 91.47 143.85 22.68
N ILE A 1056 90.56 143.04 22.12
CA ILE A 1056 90.28 141.65 22.53
C ILE A 1056 90.33 140.67 21.34
N LYS A 1057 91.15 139.61 21.40
CA LYS A 1057 91.33 138.59 20.32
C LYS A 1057 90.84 137.19 20.76
N VAL A 1058 90.37 136.33 19.84
CA VAL A 1058 90.03 134.89 20.12
C VAL A 1058 90.73 133.95 19.12
N SER A 1059 91.34 132.86 19.61
CA SER A 1059 92.02 131.84 18.77
C SER A 1059 91.12 130.68 18.32
N LYS A 1060 91.55 129.90 17.30
CA LYS A 1060 90.87 128.66 16.86
C LYS A 1060 90.76 127.58 17.94
N ALA A 1061 91.64 127.65 18.95
CA ALA A 1061 91.63 126.79 20.14
C ALA A 1061 90.77 127.35 21.29
N GLY A 1062 90.17 128.53 21.13
CA GLY A 1062 89.24 129.11 22.10
C GLY A 1062 89.88 129.96 23.21
N THR A 1063 91.06 130.57 23.03
CA THR A 1063 91.63 131.51 24.01
C THR A 1063 91.32 132.96 23.64
N ILE A 1064 90.78 133.74 24.58
CA ILE A 1064 90.49 135.17 24.53
C ILE A 1064 91.65 135.95 25.16
N THR A 1065 92.16 137.01 24.52
CA THR A 1065 93.25 137.86 25.03
C THR A 1065 92.80 139.32 25.10
N VAL A 1066 92.94 139.97 26.26
CA VAL A 1066 92.57 141.36 26.59
C VAL A 1066 93.83 142.22 26.70
N ALA A 1067 93.96 143.26 25.87
CA ALA A 1067 95.20 144.05 25.71
C ALA A 1067 95.54 144.98 26.90
N LYS A 1068 96.85 145.20 27.16
CA LYS A 1068 97.41 146.12 28.17
C LYS A 1068 96.88 147.55 27.98
N GLY A 1069 96.59 148.26 29.06
CA GLY A 1069 96.13 149.65 29.05
C GLY A 1069 94.65 149.87 28.76
N LEU A 1070 93.86 148.80 28.55
CA LEU A 1070 92.41 148.92 28.31
C LEU A 1070 91.73 149.56 29.53
N LYS A 1071 91.03 150.68 29.30
CA LYS A 1071 90.33 151.44 30.34
C LYS A 1071 89.28 150.58 31.03
N LYS A 1072 88.94 150.95 32.27
CA LYS A 1072 87.83 150.33 33.02
C LYS A 1072 86.54 150.39 32.20
N GLY A 1073 85.81 149.28 32.15
CA GLY A 1073 84.60 149.13 31.34
C GLY A 1073 84.31 147.68 30.96
N THR A 1074 83.10 147.40 30.48
CA THR A 1074 82.68 146.08 29.99
C THR A 1074 82.70 146.02 28.47
N TYR A 1075 83.40 145.05 27.90
CA TYR A 1075 83.53 144.80 26.47
C TYR A 1075 82.85 143.48 26.10
N THR A 1076 82.05 143.46 25.04
CA THR A 1076 81.41 142.24 24.54
C THR A 1076 82.07 141.78 23.23
N ILE A 1077 82.37 140.48 23.11
CA ILE A 1077 82.83 139.82 21.87
C ILE A 1077 81.92 138.63 21.51
N LYS A 1078 81.71 138.29 20.23
CA LYS A 1078 80.97 137.07 19.81
C LYS A 1078 81.92 135.98 19.29
N VAL A 1079 81.64 134.70 19.53
CA VAL A 1079 82.46 133.53 19.13
C VAL A 1079 81.62 132.41 18.48
N LYS A 1080 82.05 131.88 17.32
CA LYS A 1080 81.42 130.75 16.58
C LYS A 1080 82.09 129.40 16.89
N VAL A 1081 81.32 128.30 16.90
CA VAL A 1081 81.72 126.88 17.14
C VAL A 1081 81.09 125.89 16.13
N ALA A 1082 81.81 124.89 15.57
CA ALA A 1082 81.31 123.93 14.53
C ALA A 1082 81.70 122.43 14.72
N ILE A 1083 80.96 121.45 14.12
CA ILE A 1083 81.04 119.94 14.19
C ILE A 1083 80.89 119.23 12.79
N ALA A 1084 81.67 118.19 12.47
CA ALA A 1084 81.63 117.39 11.20
C ALA A 1084 80.81 116.04 11.22
N GLY A 1085 80.42 115.46 10.07
CA GLY A 1085 79.58 114.23 9.88
C GLY A 1085 80.33 112.87 9.70
N THR A 1086 79.64 111.69 9.77
CA THR A 1086 80.19 110.29 9.71
C THR A 1086 79.30 109.23 8.98
N GLU A 1087 79.73 107.95 8.86
CA GLU A 1087 79.04 106.83 8.17
C GLU A 1087 77.57 106.65 8.63
N ASN A 1088 77.33 106.82 9.93
CA ASN A 1088 76.01 106.65 10.54
C ASN A 1088 75.36 107.96 11.03
N PHE A 1089 76.06 109.12 10.95
CA PHE A 1089 75.60 110.41 11.52
C PHE A 1089 75.87 111.68 10.63
N SER A 1090 75.04 112.74 10.68
CA SER A 1090 75.18 114.03 9.90
C SER A 1090 75.93 115.19 10.65
N SER A 1091 76.32 116.35 10.04
CA SER A 1091 77.15 117.49 10.60
C SER A 1091 76.37 118.70 11.27
N ALA A 1092 77.01 119.66 12.03
CA ALA A 1092 76.34 120.82 12.77
C ALA A 1092 77.22 122.07 13.24
N SER A 1093 76.69 123.28 13.60
CA SER A 1093 77.43 124.47 14.18
C SER A 1093 76.59 125.53 15.01
N ALA A 1094 77.20 126.45 15.81
CA ALA A 1094 76.55 127.49 16.69
C ALA A 1094 77.42 128.76 17.03
N VAL A 1095 76.85 129.90 17.52
CA VAL A 1095 77.57 131.18 17.89
C VAL A 1095 77.12 131.76 19.25
N LYS A 1096 78.00 132.35 20.07
CA LYS A 1096 77.66 132.96 21.39
C LYS A 1096 78.39 134.29 21.68
N ALA A 1097 77.73 135.24 22.35
CA ALA A 1097 78.32 136.48 22.88
C ALA A 1097 78.94 136.26 24.27
N ILE A 1098 80.11 136.85 24.50
CA ILE A 1098 80.94 136.74 25.71
C ILE A 1098 81.28 138.15 26.20
N LYS A 1099 80.99 138.46 27.46
CA LYS A 1099 81.32 139.74 28.10
C LYS A 1099 82.62 139.63 28.89
N ILE A 1100 83.49 140.63 28.76
CA ILE A 1100 84.76 140.79 29.45
C ILE A 1100 84.72 142.13 30.19
N THR A 1101 84.82 142.13 31.52
CA THR A 1101 84.74 143.37 32.32
C THR A 1101 86.09 143.76 32.90
N VAL A 1102 86.49 145.02 32.76
CA VAL A 1102 87.72 145.60 33.34
C VAL A 1102 87.38 146.47 34.55
N LYS A 1103 87.86 146.15 35.76
CA LYS A 1103 87.52 146.83 37.03
C LYS A 1103 88.72 147.44 37.76
#